data_AF-A0A815HZX6-F1
#
_entry.id   AF-A0A815HZX6-F1
#
_cell.length_a   1.000
_cell.length_b   1.000
_cell.length_c   1.000
_cell.angle_alpha   90.00
_cell.angle_beta   90.00
_cell.angle_gamma   90.00
#
_symmetry.space_group_name_H-M   'P 1'
#
loop_
_entity.id
_entity.type
_entity.pdbx_description
1 polymer ?
#
loop_
_entity_poly.entity_id
_entity_poly.type
_entity_poly.pdbx_seq_one_letter_code
_entity_poly.pdbx_strand_id
1 'polypeptide(L)'
;MSELTKTLGDFARNLGNPKPNTSNYVPFCVIISKPLYELLNSRQFYAKDVAISVENDINTNGDSGVRNNRLVAGVAGVKDEAEPVIGYAQEPLLSLAEACAPLVDLFHNMSFYVQMAVEETPEEPPDGLTVDESAAIRLYTIEWEKPHYSLYSTLNHTLKTAPRDDLRPYFKYLKLFLTALVKLPCVPPVTVWRGVTKDLSAEFPRGTLMTWWAFSSCTTELTVLENNMYLGTSGERTLFSIEVFNGRTVRAHSHFVTEDEIILLPGTHMEVQSLFRPAPDLNIVHLKQIKPVETLLELPFPGAMLYPPEKKKLPWYKKKRTMVELGLLIVACIAGIIVGAVLGSRRSPPPPICRPRPSIVRSDYFWSFDCSDAREDLTGLYNGTAINGVDFVHGDFSGQADVLQLNRLLYQYVSLPRSLNLTLNTSFTMSAWILLGGYRSKNILTDCSYLNPVCIAFNIEDTTMNIRIFNWTNANILQEVYAAIQNYVCQACWMYISFSFNHQTGSTVLYLNGVRLEEKFLNLTYPILARANQTELSYIGLNAVTRANYFYGLIDQLSILYAVKSDSEIKYEATIIFFYLFDSDQINVDAGPNNILANSASVYRAVSNNQSTLLFNTTDSYFQSLGFTLLDSNDYEFSIVFWLRLIIPKPATDNSAIAVLQLSSMISGLSSGTYSCAFCLHVNPNNGSTGYFFPRTFTTIYPNGSSVLNNTWVHIGVVYVSPETYYFYQNGKLLDMATNRRFSSIISSNSRFSVSIGGIYLDSSMPVKPTNYEQMKCFSGIPVFNYTKMYGQIDDFALHARSLTAEEFAGLADPKNKFGAV
;
A
#
# COMPACT_ATOMS: atom_id res chain seq x y z
N MET A 1 20.91 -54.24 28.71
CA MET A 1 22.02 -53.45 28.12
C MET A 1 23.23 -54.32 27.80
N SER A 2 23.77 -55.13 28.73
CA SER A 2 24.89 -56.04 28.47
C SER A 2 24.64 -57.11 27.40
N GLU A 3 23.38 -57.53 27.22
CA GLU A 3 23.00 -58.66 26.35
C GLU A 3 22.66 -58.26 24.90
N LEU A 4 22.43 -56.97 24.63
CA LEU A 4 22.25 -56.46 23.26
C LEU A 4 23.60 -56.22 22.54
N THR A 5 24.66 -56.01 23.31
CA THR A 5 26.03 -55.75 22.83
C THR A 5 26.74 -56.96 22.27
N LYS A 6 26.27 -58.18 22.57
CA LYS A 6 26.94 -59.42 22.14
C LYS A 6 26.55 -59.84 20.72
N THR A 7 25.29 -59.64 20.34
CA THR A 7 24.74 -60.07 19.03
C THR A 7 25.17 -59.19 17.85
N LEU A 8 25.60 -57.94 18.10
CA LEU A 8 26.05 -57.01 17.06
C LEU A 8 27.57 -57.07 16.79
N GLY A 9 28.37 -57.67 17.68
CA GLY A 9 29.83 -57.75 17.55
C GLY A 9 30.32 -58.75 16.50
N ASP A 10 29.51 -59.74 16.15
CA ASP A 10 29.90 -60.84 15.27
C ASP A 10 29.36 -60.72 13.84
N PHE A 11 28.34 -59.87 13.61
CA PHE A 11 27.83 -59.61 12.26
C PHE A 11 28.75 -58.68 11.44
N ALA A 12 29.52 -57.82 12.11
CA ALA A 12 30.39 -56.82 11.46
C ALA A 12 31.78 -57.34 11.06
N ARG A 13 32.02 -58.66 11.09
CA ARG A 13 33.36 -59.26 10.90
C ARG A 13 33.55 -60.08 9.62
N ASN A 14 32.53 -60.18 8.77
CA ASN A 14 32.58 -60.93 7.51
C ASN A 14 32.24 -60.03 6.31
N LEU A 15 33.24 -59.79 5.44
CA LEU A 15 33.12 -59.33 4.05
C LEU A 15 32.60 -57.88 3.86
N GLY A 16 33.01 -57.11 2.86
CA GLY A 16 33.99 -57.38 1.80
C GLY A 16 33.69 -56.53 0.55
N ASN A 17 34.54 -55.55 0.24
CA ASN A 17 34.53 -54.77 -1.01
C ASN A 17 35.02 -55.62 -2.21
N PRO A 18 34.89 -55.23 -3.51
CA PRO A 18 34.16 -54.07 -4.10
C PRO A 18 33.41 -54.29 -5.47
N LYS A 19 32.49 -53.37 -5.84
CA LYS A 19 32.09 -52.97 -7.24
C LYS A 19 31.45 -54.07 -8.16
N PRO A 20 31.01 -53.78 -9.42
CA PRO A 20 30.03 -52.77 -9.86
C PRO A 20 28.96 -53.32 -10.89
N ASN A 21 28.20 -52.41 -11.54
CA ASN A 21 27.52 -52.50 -12.88
C ASN A 21 26.05 -52.96 -13.06
N THR A 22 25.47 -52.42 -14.15
CA THR A 22 24.42 -52.94 -15.09
C THR A 22 22.92 -53.03 -14.72
N SER A 23 22.17 -52.00 -15.17
CA SER A 23 21.06 -52.03 -16.16
C SER A 23 19.87 -53.03 -16.09
N ASN A 24 18.66 -52.46 -16.19
CA ASN A 24 17.46 -52.87 -16.97
C ASN A 24 17.03 -54.36 -17.01
N TYR A 25 15.81 -54.68 -16.57
CA TYR A 25 14.63 -54.97 -17.44
C TYR A 25 13.38 -55.44 -16.65
N VAL A 26 12.26 -55.57 -17.38
CA VAL A 26 10.87 -56.00 -17.03
C VAL A 26 10.22 -56.50 -18.35
N PRO A 27 9.03 -57.16 -18.43
CA PRO A 27 7.88 -57.22 -17.49
C PRO A 27 7.22 -58.63 -17.33
N PHE A 28 5.91 -58.67 -17.02
CA PHE A 28 4.94 -59.78 -16.87
C PHE A 28 4.89 -60.51 -15.51
N CYS A 29 3.75 -60.81 -14.84
CA CYS A 29 2.28 -60.92 -15.17
C CYS A 29 1.82 -62.33 -15.61
N VAL A 30 0.48 -62.56 -15.70
CA VAL A 30 -0.31 -63.81 -15.96
C VAL A 30 -0.78 -64.54 -14.67
N ILE A 31 -1.97 -65.17 -14.53
CA ILE A 31 -3.38 -65.05 -15.05
C ILE A 31 -4.23 -66.11 -14.27
N ILE A 32 -5.57 -66.31 -14.26
CA ILE A 32 -6.84 -65.71 -14.76
C ILE A 32 -7.99 -66.21 -13.83
N SER A 33 -9.20 -65.62 -13.82
CA SER A 33 -10.47 -66.35 -13.54
C SER A 33 -11.76 -65.50 -13.70
N LYS A 34 -12.90 -66.20 -13.88
CA LYS A 34 -14.31 -65.80 -13.64
C LYS A 34 -15.14 -67.09 -13.38
N PRO A 35 -16.40 -67.01 -12.92
CA PRO A 35 -17.51 -67.15 -13.87
C PRO A 35 -18.61 -66.08 -13.69
N LEU A 36 -19.74 -66.26 -14.39
CA LEU A 36 -20.87 -65.32 -14.54
C LEU A 36 -22.11 -66.11 -14.98
N TYR A 37 -23.32 -65.85 -14.45
CA TYR A 37 -24.61 -66.11 -15.12
C TYR A 37 -25.84 -65.53 -14.39
N GLU A 38 -26.86 -65.15 -15.18
CA GLU A 38 -28.31 -64.99 -14.88
C GLU A 38 -28.83 -64.08 -13.72
N LEU A 39 -30.09 -63.63 -13.71
CA LEU A 39 -30.94 -62.96 -14.74
C LEU A 39 -32.24 -62.45 -14.06
N LEU A 40 -32.86 -61.37 -14.56
CA LEU A 40 -34.30 -61.21 -14.88
C LEU A 40 -34.78 -59.75 -14.90
N ASN A 41 -35.55 -59.42 -15.94
CA ASN A 41 -36.69 -58.47 -16.00
C ASN A 41 -36.45 -56.98 -15.64
N SER A 42 -36.38 -56.06 -16.61
CA SER A 42 -37.47 -55.50 -17.48
C SER A 42 -38.18 -54.28 -16.84
N ARG A 43 -37.90 -53.04 -17.27
CA ARG A 43 -38.50 -52.29 -18.41
C ARG A 43 -39.82 -51.57 -18.06
N GLN A 44 -40.02 -50.41 -18.73
CA GLN A 44 -41.19 -49.51 -18.70
C GLN A 44 -41.32 -48.69 -17.38
N PHE A 45 -41.95 -47.50 -17.34
CA PHE A 45 -42.77 -46.78 -18.33
C PHE A 45 -42.38 -45.28 -18.46
N TYR A 46 -42.42 -44.77 -19.69
CA TYR A 46 -42.76 -43.42 -20.20
C TYR A 46 -42.52 -42.13 -19.39
N ALA A 47 -42.11 -41.09 -20.13
CA ALA A 47 -42.23 -39.69 -19.73
C ALA A 47 -43.69 -39.20 -19.66
N LYS A 48 -43.92 -38.09 -18.97
CA LYS A 48 -45.12 -37.26 -19.14
C LYS A 48 -44.81 -35.79 -18.83
N ASP A 49 -45.26 -34.90 -19.70
CA ASP A 49 -44.98 -33.48 -19.62
C ASP A 49 -45.68 -32.81 -18.43
N VAL A 50 -44.99 -31.88 -17.77
CA VAL A 50 -45.61 -30.87 -16.91
C VAL A 50 -44.95 -29.52 -17.22
N ALA A 51 -45.56 -28.75 -18.12
CA ALA A 51 -45.25 -27.33 -18.24
C ALA A 51 -45.85 -26.60 -17.03
N ILE A 52 -45.05 -25.77 -16.35
CA ILE A 52 -45.53 -24.85 -15.31
C ILE A 52 -45.25 -23.42 -15.77
N SER A 53 -46.31 -22.66 -15.98
CA SER A 53 -46.24 -21.21 -16.21
C SER A 53 -45.85 -20.49 -14.93
N VAL A 54 -44.92 -19.54 -15.04
CA VAL A 54 -44.67 -18.53 -14.00
C VAL A 54 -45.53 -17.32 -14.33
N GLU A 55 -46.39 -16.90 -13.39
CA GLU A 55 -47.23 -15.70 -13.56
C GLU A 55 -46.40 -14.41 -13.43
N ASN A 56 -46.93 -13.34 -14.02
CA ASN A 56 -46.30 -12.03 -14.01
C ASN A 56 -46.42 -11.39 -12.63
N ASP A 57 -45.43 -10.57 -12.27
CA ASP A 57 -45.72 -9.32 -11.57
C ASP A 57 -44.95 -8.18 -12.26
N ILE A 58 -45.68 -7.17 -12.73
CA ILE A 58 -45.14 -6.06 -13.53
C ILE A 58 -45.25 -4.78 -12.72
N ASN A 59 -44.13 -4.09 -12.52
CA ASN A 59 -44.14 -2.70 -12.10
C ASN A 59 -43.24 -1.87 -13.03
N THR A 60 -43.86 -1.13 -13.94
CA THR A 60 -43.17 -0.31 -14.94
C THR A 60 -42.77 1.05 -14.37
N ASN A 61 -41.47 1.33 -14.37
CA ASN A 61 -40.96 2.68 -14.65
C ASN A 61 -39.65 2.54 -15.41
N GLY A 62 -39.57 3.21 -16.56
CA GLY A 62 -38.45 3.05 -17.49
C GLY A 62 -37.25 3.91 -17.10
N ASP A 63 -36.07 3.32 -17.17
CA ASP A 63 -34.84 4.07 -17.47
C ASP A 63 -33.86 3.15 -18.23
N SER A 64 -33.34 3.65 -19.34
CA SER A 64 -32.68 2.89 -20.40
C SER A 64 -31.16 2.90 -20.27
N GLY A 65 -30.65 2.04 -19.39
CA GLY A 65 -29.24 1.66 -19.30
C GLY A 65 -29.11 0.16 -19.03
N VAL A 66 -28.04 -0.46 -19.52
CA VAL A 66 -27.77 -1.90 -19.32
C VAL A 66 -27.55 -2.16 -17.83
N ARG A 67 -28.28 -3.12 -17.24
CA ARG A 67 -28.28 -3.36 -15.78
C ARG A 67 -27.75 -4.74 -15.41
N ASN A 68 -26.61 -4.79 -14.72
CA ASN A 68 -26.03 -6.00 -14.14
C ASN A 68 -26.75 -6.41 -12.84
N ASN A 69 -27.25 -7.64 -12.76
CA ASN A 69 -27.99 -8.20 -11.64
C ASN A 69 -27.17 -9.21 -10.79
N ARG A 70 -25.93 -9.55 -11.19
CA ARG A 70 -25.05 -10.61 -10.65
C ARG A 70 -25.15 -10.89 -9.15
N LEU A 71 -25.06 -9.85 -8.31
CA LEU A 71 -25.06 -10.03 -6.84
C LEU A 71 -26.48 -10.18 -6.26
N VAL A 72 -27.53 -9.74 -6.95
CA VAL A 72 -28.93 -9.76 -6.48
C VAL A 72 -29.59 -11.14 -6.54
N ALA A 73 -29.02 -12.12 -7.26
CA ALA A 73 -29.60 -13.47 -7.39
C ALA A 73 -29.95 -14.07 -6.01
N GLY A 74 -31.25 -14.11 -5.72
CA GLY A 74 -31.78 -14.13 -4.37
C GLY A 74 -31.28 -15.32 -3.55
N VAL A 75 -30.66 -15.02 -2.41
CA VAL A 75 -30.31 -16.04 -1.41
C VAL A 75 -31.61 -16.50 -0.72
N ALA A 76 -31.66 -17.78 -0.38
CA ALA A 76 -32.68 -18.38 0.48
C ALA A 76 -32.07 -19.60 1.19
N GLY A 77 -32.31 -19.75 2.49
CA GLY A 77 -31.68 -20.74 3.35
C GLY A 77 -32.52 -22.00 3.53
N VAL A 78 -32.43 -22.95 2.58
CA VAL A 78 -33.15 -24.23 2.70
C VAL A 78 -32.62 -25.02 3.90
N LYS A 79 -33.51 -25.36 4.84
CA LYS A 79 -33.24 -26.30 5.92
C LYS A 79 -33.37 -27.73 5.40
N ASP A 80 -32.24 -28.42 5.39
CA ASP A 80 -32.09 -29.88 5.25
C ASP A 80 -32.58 -30.52 3.93
N GLU A 81 -32.32 -31.83 3.81
CA GLU A 81 -32.82 -32.79 2.80
C GLU A 81 -32.45 -32.63 1.30
N ALA A 82 -31.71 -31.60 0.87
CA ALA A 82 -31.19 -31.56 -0.50
C ALA A 82 -29.98 -32.50 -0.71
N GLU A 83 -30.03 -33.37 -1.72
CA GLU A 83 -28.99 -34.37 -2.03
C GLU A 83 -27.64 -33.76 -2.50
N PRO A 84 -26.52 -34.50 -2.42
CA PRO A 84 -25.22 -34.10 -2.98
C PRO A 84 -25.27 -33.81 -4.50
N VAL A 85 -24.36 -32.94 -4.96
CA VAL A 85 -24.16 -32.68 -6.40
C VAL A 85 -23.10 -33.64 -6.94
N ILE A 86 -23.57 -34.72 -7.56
CA ILE A 86 -22.79 -35.84 -8.10
C ILE A 86 -23.22 -36.17 -9.54
N GLY A 87 -22.48 -37.03 -10.24
CA GLY A 87 -22.82 -37.54 -11.57
C GLY A 87 -22.30 -36.68 -12.73
N TYR A 88 -22.00 -35.40 -12.48
CA TYR A 88 -21.39 -34.51 -13.47
C TYR A 88 -19.88 -34.77 -13.65
N ALA A 89 -19.20 -35.34 -12.65
CA ALA A 89 -17.76 -35.61 -12.72
C ALA A 89 -17.42 -36.71 -13.75
N GLN A 90 -18.40 -37.54 -14.09
CA GLN A 90 -18.34 -38.67 -15.03
C GLN A 90 -18.48 -38.22 -16.50
N GLU A 91 -18.96 -37.00 -16.76
CA GLU A 91 -18.93 -36.42 -18.11
C GLU A 91 -17.47 -36.24 -18.58
N PRO A 92 -17.21 -36.35 -19.90
CA PRO A 92 -15.91 -35.97 -20.46
C PRO A 92 -15.66 -34.47 -20.27
N LEU A 93 -14.38 -34.08 -20.19
CA LEU A 93 -14.00 -32.68 -20.34
C LEU A 93 -14.09 -32.34 -21.83
N LEU A 94 -14.81 -31.27 -22.16
CA LEU A 94 -15.21 -30.87 -23.51
C LEU A 94 -14.89 -29.38 -23.76
N SER A 95 -14.93 -28.94 -25.01
CA SER A 95 -14.92 -27.50 -25.32
C SER A 95 -16.16 -26.79 -24.75
N LEU A 96 -16.11 -25.47 -24.58
CA LEU A 96 -17.23 -24.70 -24.03
C LEU A 96 -18.50 -24.84 -24.87
N ALA A 97 -18.37 -24.88 -26.20
CA ALA A 97 -19.48 -25.06 -27.13
C ALA A 97 -20.15 -26.45 -26.99
N GLU A 98 -19.36 -27.52 -26.91
CA GLU A 98 -19.87 -28.89 -26.69
C GLU A 98 -20.45 -29.07 -25.27
N ALA A 99 -19.84 -28.40 -24.28
CA ALA A 99 -20.31 -28.42 -22.89
C ALA A 99 -21.64 -27.68 -22.72
N CYS A 100 -21.87 -26.61 -23.50
CA CYS A 100 -23.11 -25.84 -23.51
C CYS A 100 -24.16 -26.35 -24.49
N ALA A 101 -23.85 -27.34 -25.35
CA ALA A 101 -24.79 -27.87 -26.33
C ALA A 101 -26.15 -28.33 -25.74
N PRO A 102 -26.24 -28.96 -24.55
CA PRO A 102 -27.53 -29.32 -23.93
C PRO A 102 -28.32 -28.12 -23.37
N LEU A 103 -27.72 -26.93 -23.34
CA LEU A 103 -28.29 -25.70 -22.78
C LEU A 103 -28.82 -24.75 -23.87
N VAL A 104 -28.58 -25.03 -25.14
CA VAL A 104 -28.95 -24.14 -26.27
C VAL A 104 -30.46 -23.91 -26.34
N ASP A 105 -31.27 -24.94 -26.12
CA ASP A 105 -32.74 -24.83 -26.11
C ASP A 105 -33.31 -24.32 -24.77
N LEU A 106 -32.46 -24.18 -23.73
CA LEU A 106 -32.84 -23.71 -22.40
C LEU A 106 -32.56 -22.21 -22.16
N PHE A 107 -31.64 -21.62 -22.91
CA PHE A 107 -31.19 -20.23 -22.72
C PHE A 107 -31.27 -19.40 -24.00
N HIS A 108 -31.87 -18.21 -23.90
CA HIS A 108 -31.95 -17.28 -25.02
C HIS A 108 -30.55 -16.90 -25.53
N ASN A 109 -30.35 -17.02 -26.84
CA ASN A 109 -29.10 -16.73 -27.55
C ASN A 109 -27.84 -17.40 -26.96
N MET A 110 -27.97 -18.60 -26.35
CA MET A 110 -26.86 -19.30 -25.68
C MET A 110 -25.56 -19.35 -26.52
N SER A 111 -25.67 -19.66 -27.82
CA SER A 111 -24.53 -19.75 -28.73
C SER A 111 -23.78 -18.42 -28.92
N PHE A 112 -24.48 -17.28 -28.87
CA PHE A 112 -23.85 -15.95 -28.94
C PHE A 112 -23.05 -15.65 -27.68
N TYR A 113 -23.62 -15.91 -26.50
CA TYR A 113 -22.91 -15.69 -25.23
C TYR A 113 -21.73 -16.66 -25.06
N VAL A 114 -21.85 -17.90 -25.52
CA VAL A 114 -20.73 -18.86 -25.63
C VAL A 114 -19.62 -18.33 -26.53
N GLN A 115 -19.96 -17.81 -27.72
CA GLN A 115 -18.98 -17.23 -28.64
C GLN A 115 -18.28 -16.01 -28.01
N MET A 116 -19.05 -15.07 -27.44
CA MET A 116 -18.53 -13.88 -26.74
C MET A 116 -17.58 -14.25 -25.58
N ALA A 117 -17.92 -15.29 -24.80
CA ALA A 117 -17.08 -15.76 -23.70
C ALA A 117 -15.75 -16.40 -24.18
N VAL A 118 -15.70 -16.96 -25.39
CA VAL A 118 -14.45 -17.43 -26.01
C VAL A 118 -13.66 -16.27 -26.62
N GLU A 119 -14.30 -15.39 -27.39
CA GLU A 119 -13.65 -14.25 -28.07
C GLU A 119 -13.04 -13.22 -27.12
N GLU A 120 -13.63 -13.02 -25.94
CA GLU A 120 -13.07 -12.19 -24.86
C GLU A 120 -12.02 -12.90 -23.98
N THR A 121 -11.82 -14.20 -24.14
CA THR A 121 -10.83 -14.95 -23.36
C THR A 121 -9.48 -14.93 -24.08
N PRO A 122 -8.37 -14.52 -23.41
CA PRO A 122 -7.05 -14.51 -24.04
C PRO A 122 -6.63 -15.88 -24.59
N GLU A 123 -5.85 -15.88 -25.67
CA GLU A 123 -5.29 -17.11 -26.28
C GLU A 123 -4.43 -17.92 -25.28
N GLU A 124 -3.75 -17.23 -24.36
CA GLU A 124 -3.05 -17.79 -23.21
C GLU A 124 -3.68 -17.25 -21.89
N PRO A 125 -4.67 -17.96 -21.30
CA PRO A 125 -5.24 -17.56 -20.01
C PRO A 125 -4.25 -17.71 -18.85
N PRO A 126 -4.37 -16.88 -17.80
CA PRO A 126 -3.56 -17.02 -16.59
C PRO A 126 -3.92 -18.26 -15.77
N ASP A 127 -3.17 -18.46 -14.67
CA ASP A 127 -3.38 -19.50 -13.66
C ASP A 127 -3.39 -20.97 -14.17
N GLY A 128 -2.97 -21.20 -15.41
CA GLY A 128 -2.86 -22.53 -16.01
C GLY A 128 -4.19 -23.15 -16.47
N LEU A 129 -5.21 -22.31 -16.69
CA LEU A 129 -6.47 -22.72 -17.30
C LEU A 129 -6.35 -22.82 -18.83
N THR A 130 -7.13 -23.70 -19.45
CA THR A 130 -7.33 -23.66 -20.91
C THR A 130 -8.26 -22.50 -21.31
N VAL A 131 -8.29 -22.16 -22.60
CA VAL A 131 -9.24 -21.17 -23.14
C VAL A 131 -10.67 -21.56 -22.78
N ASP A 132 -11.09 -22.81 -22.99
CA ASP A 132 -12.44 -23.29 -22.62
C ASP A 132 -12.73 -23.22 -21.12
N GLU A 133 -11.73 -23.50 -20.26
CA GLU A 133 -11.89 -23.43 -18.80
C GLU A 133 -12.04 -21.98 -18.30
N SER A 134 -11.22 -21.06 -18.84
CA SER A 134 -11.33 -19.63 -18.57
C SER A 134 -12.63 -19.05 -19.14
N ALA A 135 -13.00 -19.43 -20.37
CA ALA A 135 -14.23 -19.01 -21.02
C ALA A 135 -15.48 -19.57 -20.32
N ALA A 136 -15.42 -20.76 -19.71
CA ALA A 136 -16.51 -21.27 -18.87
C ALA A 136 -16.75 -20.41 -17.63
N ILE A 137 -15.67 -19.90 -17.00
CA ILE A 137 -15.78 -18.92 -15.90
C ILE A 137 -16.33 -17.60 -16.44
N ARG A 138 -15.82 -17.09 -17.57
CA ARG A 138 -16.34 -15.86 -18.20
C ARG A 138 -17.84 -15.95 -18.48
N LEU A 139 -18.29 -17.06 -19.10
CA LEU A 139 -19.70 -17.35 -19.40
C LEU A 139 -20.56 -17.46 -18.14
N TYR A 140 -20.04 -18.02 -17.05
CA TYR A 140 -20.75 -17.98 -15.76
C TYR A 140 -20.98 -16.54 -15.33
N THR A 141 -19.96 -15.69 -15.41
CA THR A 141 -20.06 -14.32 -14.89
C THR A 141 -20.99 -13.43 -15.72
N ILE A 142 -21.04 -13.59 -17.05
CA ILE A 142 -21.80 -12.73 -17.99
C ILE A 142 -23.25 -12.47 -17.55
N GLU A 143 -23.75 -11.27 -17.86
CA GLU A 143 -25.17 -10.91 -17.68
C GLU A 143 -25.89 -10.91 -19.02
N TRP A 144 -27.08 -11.48 -19.07
CA TRP A 144 -27.96 -11.51 -20.24
C TRP A 144 -28.89 -10.29 -20.26
N GLU A 145 -29.28 -9.84 -21.45
CA GLU A 145 -30.24 -8.74 -21.60
C GLU A 145 -31.64 -9.11 -21.11
N LYS A 146 -32.26 -8.20 -20.34
CA LYS A 146 -33.63 -8.37 -19.83
C LYS A 146 -34.63 -8.36 -20.99
N PRO A 147 -35.65 -9.24 -21.00
CA PRO A 147 -36.18 -9.99 -19.86
C PRO A 147 -35.55 -11.38 -19.62
N HIS A 148 -34.47 -11.75 -20.31
CA HIS A 148 -33.93 -13.11 -20.24
C HIS A 148 -33.08 -13.35 -18.98
N TYR A 149 -33.08 -14.58 -18.48
CA TYR A 149 -32.31 -14.97 -17.30
C TYR A 149 -30.93 -15.51 -17.68
N SER A 150 -29.91 -14.93 -17.06
CA SER A 150 -28.50 -15.28 -17.21
C SER A 150 -28.18 -16.71 -16.79
N LEU A 151 -27.12 -17.30 -17.36
CA LEU A 151 -26.71 -18.68 -17.04
C LEU A 151 -26.51 -18.90 -15.54
N TYR A 152 -25.77 -18.00 -14.86
CA TYR A 152 -25.61 -18.08 -13.41
C TYR A 152 -26.94 -17.94 -12.65
N SER A 153 -27.89 -17.14 -13.14
CA SER A 153 -29.17 -16.89 -12.46
C SER A 153 -30.00 -18.17 -12.42
N THR A 154 -30.18 -18.81 -13.57
CA THR A 154 -30.96 -20.05 -13.68
C THR A 154 -30.22 -21.23 -13.05
N LEU A 155 -28.91 -21.41 -13.29
CA LEU A 155 -28.13 -22.48 -12.66
C LEU A 155 -28.15 -22.38 -11.13
N ASN A 156 -27.98 -21.17 -10.57
CA ASN A 156 -28.09 -20.95 -9.13
C ASN A 156 -29.53 -21.01 -8.61
N HIS A 157 -30.56 -20.95 -9.45
CA HIS A 157 -31.91 -21.30 -9.05
C HIS A 157 -32.04 -22.82 -8.94
N THR A 158 -31.74 -23.56 -10.02
CA THR A 158 -31.82 -25.04 -10.06
C THR A 158 -31.01 -25.69 -8.92
N LEU A 159 -29.81 -25.19 -8.60
CA LEU A 159 -28.99 -25.67 -7.48
C LEU A 159 -29.67 -25.51 -6.10
N LYS A 160 -30.51 -24.49 -5.91
CA LYS A 160 -31.20 -24.19 -4.63
C LYS A 160 -32.54 -24.91 -4.49
N THR A 161 -33.34 -24.96 -5.56
CA THR A 161 -34.79 -25.23 -5.48
C THR A 161 -35.26 -26.46 -6.24
N ALA A 162 -34.46 -27.01 -7.16
CA ALA A 162 -34.90 -28.09 -8.03
C ALA A 162 -34.40 -29.49 -7.56
N PRO A 163 -35.13 -30.56 -7.90
CA PRO A 163 -34.62 -31.93 -7.83
C PRO A 163 -33.25 -32.08 -8.53
N ARG A 164 -32.38 -32.98 -8.04
CA ARG A 164 -31.02 -33.12 -8.61
C ARG A 164 -31.00 -33.63 -10.05
N ASP A 165 -32.04 -34.32 -10.50
CA ASP A 165 -32.18 -34.71 -11.91
C ASP A 165 -32.32 -33.50 -12.85
N ASP A 166 -32.83 -32.35 -12.39
CA ASP A 166 -32.97 -31.14 -13.19
C ASP A 166 -31.61 -30.45 -13.44
N LEU A 167 -30.56 -30.85 -12.73
CA LEU A 167 -29.18 -30.43 -13.01
C LEU A 167 -28.56 -31.18 -14.19
N ARG A 168 -29.14 -32.29 -14.67
CA ARG A 168 -28.55 -33.12 -15.75
C ARG A 168 -28.19 -32.35 -17.02
N PRO A 169 -28.99 -31.40 -17.56
CA PRO A 169 -28.60 -30.62 -18.73
C PRO A 169 -27.30 -29.82 -18.51
N TYR A 170 -27.05 -29.40 -17.27
CA TYR A 170 -25.87 -28.64 -16.88
C TYR A 170 -24.63 -29.51 -16.61
N PHE A 171 -24.73 -30.85 -16.56
CA PHE A 171 -23.61 -31.69 -16.10
C PHE A 171 -22.33 -31.48 -16.91
N LYS A 172 -22.41 -31.33 -18.24
CA LYS A 172 -21.24 -31.06 -19.10
C LYS A 172 -20.63 -29.68 -18.87
N TYR A 173 -21.47 -28.67 -18.66
CA TYR A 173 -21.03 -27.32 -18.32
C TYR A 173 -20.40 -27.29 -16.91
N LEU A 174 -21.05 -27.91 -15.92
CA LEU A 174 -20.54 -28.07 -14.55
C LEU A 174 -19.20 -28.81 -14.52
N LYS A 175 -19.02 -29.84 -15.36
CA LYS A 175 -17.76 -30.57 -15.52
C LYS A 175 -16.62 -29.63 -15.93
N LEU A 176 -16.82 -28.79 -16.94
CA LEU A 176 -15.84 -27.83 -17.41
C LEU A 176 -15.60 -26.70 -16.38
N PHE A 177 -16.67 -26.05 -15.92
CA PHE A 177 -16.64 -24.92 -14.99
C PHE A 177 -16.03 -25.28 -13.62
N LEU A 178 -16.37 -26.44 -13.05
CA LEU A 178 -15.75 -26.90 -11.80
C LEU A 178 -14.34 -27.45 -12.00
N THR A 179 -13.98 -27.96 -13.19
CA THR A 179 -12.56 -28.26 -13.49
C THR A 179 -11.74 -26.98 -13.45
N ALA A 180 -12.22 -25.90 -14.06
CA ALA A 180 -11.59 -24.59 -14.02
C ALA A 180 -11.46 -24.04 -12.58
N LEU A 181 -12.57 -23.95 -11.84
CA LEU A 181 -12.57 -23.42 -10.47
C LEU A 181 -11.73 -24.25 -9.48
N VAL A 182 -11.61 -25.57 -9.67
CA VAL A 182 -10.84 -26.43 -8.75
C VAL A 182 -9.35 -26.51 -9.13
N LYS A 183 -8.95 -26.09 -10.34
CA LYS A 183 -7.55 -25.79 -10.67
C LYS A 183 -7.06 -24.51 -9.97
N LEU A 184 -7.91 -23.48 -9.93
CA LEU A 184 -7.58 -22.20 -9.27
C LEU A 184 -7.27 -22.40 -7.77
N PRO A 185 -6.31 -21.66 -7.20
CA PRO A 185 -5.93 -21.81 -5.80
C PRO A 185 -7.05 -21.34 -4.85
N CYS A 186 -7.15 -21.99 -3.68
CA CYS A 186 -7.97 -21.48 -2.58
C CYS A 186 -7.41 -20.12 -2.13
N VAL A 187 -8.27 -19.10 -2.03
CA VAL A 187 -7.88 -17.82 -1.40
C VAL A 187 -7.46 -18.05 0.06
N PRO A 188 -6.52 -17.26 0.62
CA PRO A 188 -6.25 -17.26 2.05
C PRO A 188 -7.52 -16.96 2.85
N PRO A 189 -7.62 -17.39 4.14
CA PRO A 189 -8.78 -17.09 4.97
C PRO A 189 -9.07 -15.59 5.03
N VAL A 190 -10.26 -15.18 4.58
CA VAL A 190 -10.64 -13.78 4.29
C VAL A 190 -12.14 -13.59 4.53
N THR A 191 -12.57 -12.35 4.77
CA THR A 191 -14.00 -12.00 4.77
C THR A 191 -14.40 -11.51 3.39
N VAL A 192 -15.45 -12.09 2.81
CA VAL A 192 -16.05 -11.64 1.54
C VAL A 192 -17.48 -11.15 1.75
N TRP A 193 -17.92 -10.28 0.84
CA TRP A 193 -19.19 -9.56 0.95
C TRP A 193 -20.12 -9.88 -0.22
N ARG A 194 -21.43 -9.98 0.07
CA ARG A 194 -22.48 -10.13 -0.95
C ARG A 194 -23.72 -9.33 -0.54
N GLY A 195 -24.12 -8.38 -1.37
CA GLY A 195 -25.37 -7.64 -1.22
C GLY A 195 -26.55 -8.32 -1.92
N VAL A 196 -27.75 -8.19 -1.37
CA VAL A 196 -29.02 -8.63 -1.97
C VAL A 196 -30.11 -7.60 -1.66
N THR A 197 -30.88 -7.15 -2.65
CA THR A 197 -31.98 -6.17 -2.51
C THR A 197 -33.29 -6.80 -1.99
N LYS A 198 -33.23 -7.53 -0.88
CA LYS A 198 -34.38 -7.91 -0.03
C LYS A 198 -33.93 -8.19 1.41
N ASP A 199 -34.82 -8.05 2.40
CA ASP A 199 -34.60 -8.65 3.73
C ASP A 199 -34.62 -10.18 3.63
N LEU A 200 -33.65 -10.81 4.29
CA LEU A 200 -33.44 -12.24 4.42
C LEU A 200 -33.17 -12.67 5.86
N SER A 201 -33.08 -11.73 6.80
CA SER A 201 -32.66 -11.96 8.17
C SER A 201 -33.47 -13.04 8.91
N ALA A 202 -34.75 -13.20 8.57
CA ALA A 202 -35.62 -14.24 9.11
C ALA A 202 -35.19 -15.67 8.71
N GLU A 203 -34.53 -15.85 7.56
CA GLU A 203 -34.01 -17.13 7.07
C GLU A 203 -32.66 -17.51 7.73
N PHE A 204 -31.99 -16.55 8.36
CA PHE A 204 -30.66 -16.69 8.97
C PHE A 204 -30.70 -16.43 10.49
N PRO A 205 -31.43 -17.24 11.29
CA PRO A 205 -31.38 -17.14 12.74
C PRO A 205 -30.01 -17.56 13.28
N ARG A 206 -29.52 -16.83 14.28
CA ARG A 206 -28.18 -17.03 14.86
C ARG A 206 -27.98 -18.45 15.41
N GLY A 207 -26.83 -19.05 15.10
CA GLY A 207 -26.42 -20.37 15.59
C GLY A 207 -26.93 -21.55 14.75
N THR A 208 -27.59 -21.33 13.61
CA THR A 208 -27.87 -22.42 12.68
C THR A 208 -26.64 -22.77 11.83
N LEU A 209 -26.51 -24.06 11.56
CA LEU A 209 -25.71 -24.59 10.47
C LEU A 209 -26.59 -24.70 9.23
N MET A 210 -26.02 -24.49 8.05
CA MET A 210 -26.74 -24.62 6.77
C MET A 210 -25.79 -24.92 5.60
N THR A 211 -26.33 -25.46 4.52
CA THR A 211 -25.60 -25.70 3.27
C THR A 211 -25.97 -24.67 2.22
N TRP A 212 -24.99 -23.90 1.80
CA TRP A 212 -25.07 -22.92 0.72
C TRP A 212 -24.95 -23.64 -0.63
N TRP A 213 -26.09 -23.94 -1.25
CA TRP A 213 -26.17 -24.82 -2.42
C TRP A 213 -25.83 -24.17 -3.76
N ALA A 214 -25.88 -22.85 -3.87
CA ALA A 214 -25.55 -22.14 -5.10
C ALA A 214 -24.05 -21.80 -5.18
N PHE A 215 -23.55 -21.57 -6.39
CA PHE A 215 -22.35 -20.74 -6.55
C PHE A 215 -22.66 -19.33 -6.03
N SER A 216 -21.67 -18.67 -5.43
CA SER A 216 -21.83 -17.29 -4.97
C SER A 216 -20.69 -16.41 -5.40
N SER A 217 -20.99 -15.52 -6.34
CA SER A 217 -20.19 -14.33 -6.61
C SER A 217 -20.24 -13.42 -5.38
N CYS A 218 -19.06 -13.11 -4.84
CA CYS A 218 -18.83 -12.22 -3.70
C CYS A 218 -17.63 -11.32 -4.04
N THR A 219 -17.45 -10.22 -3.32
CA THR A 219 -16.31 -9.29 -3.50
C THR A 219 -15.56 -9.08 -2.19
N THR A 220 -14.29 -8.67 -2.24
CA THR A 220 -13.59 -8.09 -1.08
C THR A 220 -13.91 -6.61 -0.88
N GLU A 221 -14.31 -5.92 -1.94
CA GLU A 221 -14.43 -4.46 -1.97
C GLU A 221 -15.88 -4.01 -1.72
N LEU A 222 -16.14 -3.45 -0.53
CA LEU A 222 -17.46 -2.96 -0.14
C LEU A 222 -18.01 -1.86 -1.07
N THR A 223 -17.14 -1.07 -1.68
CA THR A 223 -17.49 0.00 -2.64
C THR A 223 -18.21 -0.54 -3.88
N VAL A 224 -17.94 -1.78 -4.31
CA VAL A 224 -18.67 -2.43 -5.42
C VAL A 224 -20.16 -2.56 -5.07
N LEU A 225 -20.49 -2.81 -3.79
CA LEU A 225 -21.87 -3.03 -3.34
C LEU A 225 -22.71 -1.76 -3.23
N GLU A 226 -22.09 -0.57 -3.17
CA GLU A 226 -22.79 0.72 -3.12
C GLU A 226 -23.68 0.96 -4.37
N ASN A 227 -23.38 0.25 -5.45
CA ASN A 227 -24.21 0.18 -6.65
C ASN A 227 -25.63 -0.32 -6.32
N ASN A 228 -26.65 0.48 -6.68
CA ASN A 228 -28.08 0.15 -6.50
C ASN A 228 -28.53 -1.11 -7.25
N MET A 229 -27.70 -1.67 -8.13
CA MET A 229 -27.94 -2.97 -8.75
C MET A 229 -27.48 -4.17 -7.91
N TYR A 230 -26.83 -3.96 -6.75
CA TYR A 230 -26.22 -5.01 -5.91
C TYR A 230 -26.70 -4.98 -4.45
N LEU A 231 -26.25 -4.00 -3.64
CA LEU A 231 -26.83 -3.72 -2.32
C LEU A 231 -27.58 -2.39 -2.36
N GLY A 232 -26.92 -1.34 -2.85
CA GLY A 232 -27.50 0.00 -2.92
C GLY A 232 -27.62 0.71 -1.57
N THR A 233 -28.10 1.96 -1.63
CA THR A 233 -28.16 2.87 -0.48
C THR A 233 -29.55 3.01 0.15
N SER A 234 -30.59 2.42 -0.45
CA SER A 234 -31.99 2.57 0.00
C SER A 234 -32.88 1.37 -0.35
N GLY A 235 -33.83 1.04 0.54
CA GLY A 235 -34.80 -0.04 0.35
C GLY A 235 -34.36 -1.37 0.97
N GLU A 236 -35.32 -2.25 1.24
CA GLU A 236 -35.11 -3.53 1.94
C GLU A 236 -33.94 -4.34 1.36
N ARG A 237 -32.88 -4.53 2.14
CA ARG A 237 -31.64 -5.18 1.66
C ARG A 237 -30.90 -5.94 2.75
N THR A 238 -30.17 -6.97 2.33
CA THR A 238 -29.32 -7.80 3.17
C THR A 238 -27.89 -7.80 2.65
N LEU A 239 -26.95 -7.45 3.52
CA LEU A 239 -25.52 -7.63 3.32
C LEU A 239 -25.05 -8.89 4.05
N PHE A 240 -24.53 -9.86 3.31
CA PHE A 240 -23.81 -10.99 3.87
C PHE A 240 -22.35 -10.62 4.09
N SER A 241 -21.87 -10.76 5.32
CA SER A 241 -20.45 -10.81 5.68
C SER A 241 -20.10 -12.28 5.85
N ILE A 242 -19.10 -12.78 5.13
CA ILE A 242 -18.81 -14.22 5.07
C ILE A 242 -17.33 -14.48 5.32
N GLU A 243 -16.96 -15.00 6.48
CA GLU A 243 -15.63 -15.57 6.71
C GLU A 243 -15.46 -16.84 5.85
N VAL A 244 -14.53 -16.85 4.90
CA VAL A 244 -14.28 -18.00 4.00
C VAL A 244 -12.81 -18.40 3.98
N PHE A 245 -12.56 -19.71 3.81
CA PHE A 245 -11.23 -20.31 3.60
C PHE A 245 -11.18 -21.19 2.34
N ASN A 246 -12.30 -21.32 1.63
CA ASN A 246 -12.48 -22.06 0.40
C ASN A 246 -13.32 -21.25 -0.61
N GLY A 247 -12.81 -20.06 -0.96
CA GLY A 247 -13.24 -19.31 -2.14
C GLY A 247 -12.24 -19.46 -3.30
N ARG A 248 -12.62 -19.02 -4.50
CA ARG A 248 -11.74 -18.89 -5.68
C ARG A 248 -11.82 -17.48 -6.21
N THR A 249 -10.71 -16.75 -6.27
CA THR A 249 -10.67 -15.51 -7.05
C THR A 249 -10.80 -15.85 -8.52
N VAL A 250 -11.66 -15.12 -9.23
CA VAL A 250 -11.86 -15.26 -10.68
C VAL A 250 -11.64 -13.94 -11.42
N ARG A 251 -11.05 -12.93 -10.76
CA ARG A 251 -10.81 -11.58 -11.31
C ARG A 251 -10.22 -11.58 -12.73
N ALA A 252 -9.28 -12.47 -13.00
CA ALA A 252 -8.59 -12.57 -14.29
C ALA A 252 -9.38 -13.32 -15.39
N HIS A 253 -10.45 -14.02 -15.02
CA HIS A 253 -11.30 -14.84 -15.90
C HIS A 253 -12.74 -14.31 -16.01
N SER A 254 -13.17 -13.44 -15.09
CA SER A 254 -14.47 -12.76 -15.11
C SER A 254 -14.59 -11.77 -16.27
N HIS A 255 -15.82 -11.56 -16.73
CA HIS A 255 -16.16 -10.49 -17.67
C HIS A 255 -16.02 -9.08 -17.05
N PHE A 256 -16.09 -8.94 -15.71
CA PHE A 256 -15.86 -7.66 -15.02
C PHE A 256 -14.66 -7.73 -14.06
N VAL A 257 -13.48 -7.42 -14.62
CA VAL A 257 -12.16 -7.45 -13.94
C VAL A 257 -12.05 -6.48 -12.74
N THR A 258 -13.01 -5.56 -12.60
CA THR A 258 -13.10 -4.53 -11.55
C THR A 258 -13.88 -4.95 -10.29
N GLU A 259 -14.57 -6.09 -10.29
CA GLU A 259 -15.45 -6.48 -9.17
C GLU A 259 -14.71 -7.26 -8.05
N ASP A 260 -13.42 -7.55 -8.23
CA ASP A 260 -12.58 -8.40 -7.36
C ASP A 260 -13.31 -9.68 -6.91
N GLU A 261 -13.89 -10.34 -7.92
CA GLU A 261 -14.85 -11.42 -7.75
C GLU A 261 -14.21 -12.69 -7.17
N ILE A 262 -14.76 -13.14 -6.04
CA ILE A 262 -14.47 -14.43 -5.40
C ILE A 262 -15.73 -15.30 -5.49
N ILE A 263 -15.62 -16.44 -6.17
CA ILE A 263 -16.67 -17.45 -6.24
C ILE A 263 -16.56 -18.43 -5.07
N LEU A 264 -17.68 -18.61 -4.37
CA LEU A 264 -17.90 -19.70 -3.42
C LEU A 264 -18.56 -20.88 -4.13
N LEU A 265 -18.13 -22.11 -3.81
CA LEU A 265 -18.59 -23.33 -4.45
C LEU A 265 -19.94 -23.84 -3.86
N PRO A 266 -20.78 -24.52 -4.67
CA PRO A 266 -22.02 -25.12 -4.20
C PRO A 266 -21.76 -26.22 -3.17
N GLY A 267 -22.68 -26.41 -2.22
CA GLY A 267 -22.52 -27.35 -1.11
C GLY A 267 -21.63 -26.83 0.03
N THR A 268 -21.26 -25.54 0.01
CA THR A 268 -20.46 -24.91 1.06
C THR A 268 -21.25 -24.86 2.37
N HIS A 269 -20.68 -25.38 3.46
CA HIS A 269 -21.33 -25.32 4.78
C HIS A 269 -21.00 -24.02 5.52
N MET A 270 -22.02 -23.40 6.13
CA MET A 270 -21.92 -22.14 6.86
C MET A 270 -22.55 -22.25 8.25
N GLU A 271 -22.00 -21.52 9.23
CA GLU A 271 -22.62 -21.23 10.53
C GLU A 271 -23.02 -19.74 10.61
N VAL A 272 -24.24 -19.45 11.07
CA VAL A 272 -24.72 -18.07 11.27
C VAL A 272 -24.20 -17.51 12.61
N GLN A 273 -23.11 -16.73 12.56
CA GLN A 273 -22.43 -16.18 13.75
C GLN A 273 -23.27 -15.10 14.46
N SER A 274 -23.87 -14.19 13.69
CA SER A 274 -24.64 -13.05 14.21
C SER A 274 -25.51 -12.40 13.14
N LEU A 275 -26.62 -11.80 13.58
CA LEU A 275 -27.47 -10.90 12.79
C LEU A 275 -27.39 -9.49 13.41
N PHE A 276 -27.32 -8.45 12.57
CA PHE A 276 -27.28 -7.05 12.97
C PHE A 276 -28.14 -6.18 12.04
N ARG A 277 -28.72 -5.09 12.56
CA ARG A 277 -29.59 -4.16 11.82
C ARG A 277 -29.14 -2.71 12.08
N PRO A 278 -28.17 -2.19 11.31
CA PRO A 278 -27.67 -0.81 11.50
C PRO A 278 -28.65 0.28 11.05
N ALA A 279 -29.58 -0.03 10.14
CA ALA A 279 -30.61 0.88 9.65
C ALA A 279 -31.95 0.14 9.51
N PRO A 280 -33.10 0.84 9.39
CA PRO A 280 -34.42 0.20 9.31
C PRO A 280 -34.57 -0.77 8.14
N ASP A 281 -33.90 -0.48 7.01
CA ASP A 281 -34.01 -1.17 5.73
C ASP A 281 -32.74 -1.99 5.36
N LEU A 282 -31.72 -2.02 6.23
CA LEU A 282 -30.47 -2.78 6.03
C LEU A 282 -30.27 -3.83 7.11
N ASN A 283 -30.23 -5.09 6.68
CA ASN A 283 -29.89 -6.25 7.48
C ASN A 283 -28.44 -6.69 7.18
N ILE A 284 -27.69 -7.07 8.21
CA ILE A 284 -26.34 -7.64 8.07
C ILE A 284 -26.32 -9.05 8.69
N VAL A 285 -26.07 -10.05 7.86
CA VAL A 285 -25.94 -11.46 8.26
C VAL A 285 -24.46 -11.84 8.24
N HIS A 286 -23.92 -12.25 9.39
CA HIS A 286 -22.55 -12.75 9.48
C HIS A 286 -22.53 -14.28 9.43
N LEU A 287 -21.89 -14.82 8.40
CA LEU A 287 -21.69 -16.24 8.14
C LEU A 287 -20.22 -16.61 8.33
N LYS A 288 -19.98 -17.84 8.78
CA LYS A 288 -18.64 -18.43 8.85
C LYS A 288 -18.62 -19.77 8.12
N GLN A 289 -17.75 -19.91 7.14
CA GLN A 289 -17.55 -21.16 6.44
C GLN A 289 -16.94 -22.20 7.38
N ILE A 290 -17.57 -23.37 7.46
CA ILE A 290 -17.06 -24.50 8.23
C ILE A 290 -16.60 -25.62 7.27
N LYS A 291 -15.57 -26.37 7.68
CA LYS A 291 -15.17 -27.57 6.95
C LYS A 291 -16.19 -28.69 7.24
N PRO A 292 -16.86 -29.25 6.23
CA PRO A 292 -17.87 -30.26 6.46
C PRO A 292 -17.26 -31.62 6.80
N VAL A 293 -18.06 -32.50 7.39
CA VAL A 293 -17.70 -33.90 7.69
C VAL A 293 -17.69 -34.73 6.41
N GLU A 294 -18.66 -34.48 5.52
CA GLU A 294 -18.83 -35.16 4.23
C GLU A 294 -18.81 -34.13 3.09
N THR A 295 -18.39 -34.54 1.89
CA THR A 295 -18.23 -33.61 0.76
C THR A 295 -19.45 -33.72 -0.16
N LEU A 296 -20.33 -32.71 -0.12
CA LEU A 296 -21.60 -32.69 -0.87
C LEU A 296 -21.46 -32.25 -2.35
N LEU A 297 -20.24 -32.13 -2.84
CA LEU A 297 -19.90 -31.80 -4.23
C LEU A 297 -18.81 -32.78 -4.70
N GLU A 298 -19.02 -33.43 -5.84
CA GLU A 298 -18.05 -34.40 -6.36
C GLU A 298 -16.70 -33.74 -6.74
N LEU A 299 -15.64 -34.54 -6.90
CA LEU A 299 -14.37 -34.04 -7.43
C LEU A 299 -14.42 -34.08 -8.97
N PRO A 300 -14.21 -32.96 -9.69
CA PRO A 300 -14.31 -32.92 -11.15
C PRO A 300 -13.25 -33.78 -11.86
N PHE A 301 -12.13 -34.08 -11.20
CA PHE A 301 -11.09 -34.99 -11.68
C PHE A 301 -10.34 -35.68 -10.52
N PRO A 302 -9.72 -36.85 -10.72
CA PRO A 302 -8.94 -37.53 -9.69
C PRO A 302 -7.77 -36.69 -9.17
N GLY A 303 -7.62 -36.61 -7.85
CA GLY A 303 -6.55 -35.83 -7.20
C GLY A 303 -6.85 -34.34 -7.02
N ALA A 304 -8.00 -33.85 -7.51
CA ALA A 304 -8.50 -32.50 -7.24
C ALA A 304 -8.63 -32.23 -5.73
N MET A 305 -8.40 -30.98 -5.30
CA MET A 305 -8.57 -30.55 -3.91
C MET A 305 -9.62 -29.44 -3.82
N LEU A 306 -10.81 -29.78 -3.32
CA LEU A 306 -11.84 -28.77 -3.03
C LEU A 306 -11.42 -27.82 -1.92
N TYR A 307 -10.76 -28.32 -0.86
CA TYR A 307 -10.35 -27.54 0.32
C TYR A 307 -8.82 -27.40 0.40
N PRO A 308 -8.29 -26.33 1.00
CA PRO A 308 -6.84 -26.16 1.15
C PRO A 308 -6.22 -27.28 2.01
N PRO A 309 -4.98 -27.71 1.70
CA PRO A 309 -4.36 -28.86 2.35
C PRO A 309 -4.07 -28.61 3.83
N GLU A 310 -4.46 -29.56 4.69
CA GLU A 310 -4.22 -29.44 6.13
C GLU A 310 -2.72 -29.36 6.47
N LYS A 311 -2.36 -28.37 7.28
CA LYS A 311 -1.03 -28.24 7.90
C LYS A 311 -0.80 -29.38 8.90
N LYS A 312 -0.40 -30.56 8.39
CA LYS A 312 -0.16 -31.78 9.18
C LYS A 312 0.76 -31.50 10.36
N LYS A 313 0.22 -31.63 11.59
CA LYS A 313 1.02 -31.63 12.82
C LYS A 313 1.90 -32.88 12.84
N LEU A 314 3.21 -32.75 12.59
CA LEU A 314 4.13 -33.89 12.54
C LEU A 314 4.21 -34.61 13.91
N PRO A 315 4.14 -35.96 13.95
CA PRO A 315 4.26 -36.72 15.20
C PRO A 315 5.60 -36.50 15.92
N TRP A 316 5.53 -36.28 17.23
CA TRP A 316 6.64 -35.88 18.08
C TRP A 316 7.87 -36.81 18.03
N TYR A 317 7.68 -38.10 17.78
CA TYR A 317 8.78 -39.09 17.80
C TYR A 317 9.77 -38.91 16.63
N LYS A 318 9.31 -38.50 15.44
CA LYS A 318 10.22 -38.23 14.29
C LYS A 318 11.18 -37.07 14.57
N LYS A 319 10.80 -36.14 15.46
CA LYS A 319 11.61 -34.98 15.88
C LYS A 319 12.93 -35.38 16.53
N LYS A 320 13.04 -36.56 17.17
CA LYS A 320 14.31 -36.99 17.81
C LYS A 320 15.37 -37.46 16.81
N ARG A 321 14.99 -38.12 15.71
CA ARG A 321 15.96 -38.56 14.70
C ARG A 321 16.51 -37.35 13.92
N THR A 322 15.62 -36.47 13.48
CA THR A 322 16.04 -35.23 12.80
C THR A 322 16.85 -34.31 13.71
N MET A 323 16.61 -34.22 15.02
CA MET A 323 17.47 -33.38 15.89
C MET A 323 18.93 -33.84 16.02
N VAL A 324 19.26 -35.12 15.74
CA VAL A 324 20.66 -35.58 15.73
C VAL A 324 21.34 -35.19 14.41
N GLU A 325 20.67 -35.45 13.29
CA GLU A 325 21.14 -35.09 11.94
C GLU A 325 21.23 -33.56 11.79
N LEU A 326 20.22 -32.83 12.28
CA LEU A 326 20.19 -31.36 12.34
C LEU A 326 21.20 -30.81 13.37
N GLY A 327 21.51 -31.53 14.45
CA GLY A 327 22.55 -31.13 15.40
C GLY A 327 23.94 -31.13 14.76
N LEU A 328 24.28 -32.18 14.01
CA LEU A 328 25.50 -32.23 13.19
C LEU A 328 25.49 -31.16 12.09
N LEU A 329 24.35 -30.95 11.43
CA LEU A 329 24.22 -29.90 10.41
C LEU A 329 24.36 -28.50 11.02
N ILE A 330 23.83 -28.25 12.21
CA ILE A 330 23.97 -26.97 12.94
C ILE A 330 25.43 -26.74 13.35
N VAL A 331 26.17 -27.76 13.80
CA VAL A 331 27.61 -27.61 14.08
C VAL A 331 28.39 -27.29 12.80
N ALA A 332 28.09 -27.96 11.68
CA ALA A 332 28.70 -27.65 10.39
C ALA A 332 28.31 -26.24 9.88
N CYS A 333 27.06 -25.83 10.04
CA CYS A 333 26.59 -24.49 9.70
C CYS A 333 27.19 -23.42 10.62
N ILE A 334 27.39 -23.67 11.92
CA ILE A 334 28.06 -22.73 12.84
C ILE A 334 29.54 -22.59 12.45
N ALA A 335 30.23 -23.68 12.11
CA ALA A 335 31.59 -23.59 11.57
C ALA A 335 31.62 -22.80 10.25
N GLY A 336 30.69 -23.05 9.34
CA GLY A 336 30.53 -22.29 8.09
C GLY A 336 30.14 -20.82 8.30
N ILE A 337 29.36 -20.50 9.34
CA ILE A 337 28.99 -19.13 9.73
C ILE A 337 30.17 -18.42 10.40
N ILE A 338 31.02 -19.11 11.15
CA ILE A 338 32.25 -18.51 11.70
C ILE A 338 33.23 -18.18 10.57
N VAL A 339 33.43 -19.10 9.61
CA VAL A 339 34.23 -18.82 8.40
C VAL A 339 33.60 -17.71 7.54
N GLY A 340 32.28 -17.73 7.37
CA GLY A 340 31.52 -16.75 6.60
C GLY A 340 31.47 -15.36 7.23
N ALA A 341 31.32 -15.24 8.56
CA ALA A 341 31.30 -13.96 9.26
C ALA A 341 32.68 -13.28 9.30
N VAL A 342 33.76 -14.04 9.06
CA VAL A 342 35.13 -13.51 8.91
C VAL A 342 35.43 -13.09 7.47
N LEU A 343 34.65 -13.55 6.46
CA LEU A 343 35.02 -13.42 5.03
C LEU A 343 33.89 -12.97 4.06
N GLY A 344 32.64 -12.82 4.51
CA GLY A 344 31.46 -12.69 3.63
C GLY A 344 30.55 -11.51 3.97
N SER A 345 30.18 -10.73 2.94
CA SER A 345 29.33 -9.55 3.05
C SER A 345 27.85 -9.85 3.33
N ARG A 346 27.17 -8.90 4.00
CA ARG A 346 25.71 -8.96 4.22
C ARG A 346 24.95 -8.82 2.90
N ARG A 347 23.78 -9.46 2.80
CA ARG A 347 22.74 -9.13 1.81
C ARG A 347 21.62 -8.32 2.48
N SER A 348 21.08 -7.36 1.74
CA SER A 348 19.92 -6.53 2.11
C SER A 348 18.61 -7.34 2.14
N PRO A 349 17.56 -6.86 2.85
CA PRO A 349 16.20 -7.38 2.66
C PRO A 349 15.68 -7.05 1.25
N PRO A 350 14.59 -7.71 0.79
CA PRO A 350 13.91 -7.30 -0.44
C PRO A 350 13.34 -5.88 -0.28
N PRO A 351 13.51 -4.99 -1.27
CA PRO A 351 13.09 -3.59 -1.18
C PRO A 351 11.56 -3.41 -1.28
N PRO A 352 11.01 -2.26 -0.80
CA PRO A 352 9.58 -2.03 -0.71
C PRO A 352 8.92 -1.76 -2.07
N ILE A 353 7.67 -2.20 -2.21
CA ILE A 353 6.81 -1.90 -3.37
C ILE A 353 6.37 -0.43 -3.29
N CYS A 354 6.71 0.36 -4.31
CA CYS A 354 6.25 1.73 -4.41
C CYS A 354 4.72 1.78 -4.62
N ARG A 355 4.06 2.72 -3.94
CA ARG A 355 2.65 3.07 -4.18
C ARG A 355 2.58 4.56 -4.52
N PRO A 356 1.77 4.99 -5.49
CA PRO A 356 1.53 6.41 -5.73
C PRO A 356 0.96 7.04 -4.45
N ARG A 357 1.54 8.17 -4.02
CA ARG A 357 1.23 8.83 -2.74
C ARG A 357 0.42 10.10 -2.98
N PRO A 358 -0.51 10.48 -2.09
CA PRO A 358 -1.03 11.84 -2.06
C PRO A 358 0.09 12.79 -1.62
N SER A 359 0.75 13.44 -2.59
CA SER A 359 1.77 14.45 -2.31
C SER A 359 1.15 15.84 -2.35
N ILE A 360 1.53 16.69 -1.39
CA ILE A 360 1.25 18.13 -1.44
C ILE A 360 2.14 18.88 -2.44
N VAL A 361 3.20 18.23 -2.95
CA VAL A 361 4.07 18.79 -3.99
C VAL A 361 3.30 18.83 -5.30
N ARG A 362 3.12 20.04 -5.84
CA ARG A 362 2.42 20.25 -7.11
C ARG A 362 3.37 19.94 -8.27
N SER A 363 3.16 18.79 -8.93
CA SER A 363 3.98 18.31 -10.05
C SER A 363 3.19 17.46 -11.04
N ASP A 364 3.53 17.56 -12.33
CA ASP A 364 3.02 16.70 -13.40
C ASP A 364 3.84 15.40 -13.55
N TYR A 365 5.13 15.39 -13.18
CA TYR A 365 5.97 14.18 -13.04
C TYR A 365 6.78 14.26 -11.74
N PHE A 366 6.96 13.13 -11.06
CA PHE A 366 7.65 13.07 -9.78
C PHE A 366 8.39 11.73 -9.60
N TRP A 367 9.73 11.78 -9.53
CA TRP A 367 10.56 10.64 -9.14
C TRP A 367 10.98 10.83 -7.68
N SER A 368 10.63 9.87 -6.82
CA SER A 368 10.85 9.97 -5.37
C SER A 368 12.09 9.23 -4.86
N PHE A 369 12.75 8.48 -5.75
CA PHE A 369 13.94 7.64 -5.52
C PHE A 369 13.96 6.66 -4.30
N ASP A 370 12.88 6.57 -3.52
CA ASP A 370 12.76 5.78 -2.27
C ASP A 370 12.74 4.24 -2.41
N CYS A 371 12.57 3.72 -3.62
CA CYS A 371 11.92 2.42 -3.86
C CYS A 371 12.77 1.39 -4.60
N SER A 372 12.31 0.12 -4.59
CA SER A 372 12.92 -1.03 -5.27
C SER A 372 13.31 -0.79 -6.73
N ASP A 373 12.47 -0.02 -7.42
CA ASP A 373 12.68 0.44 -8.78
C ASP A 373 12.50 1.95 -8.81
N ALA A 374 13.36 2.65 -8.06
CA ALA A 374 13.42 4.11 -7.93
C ALA A 374 13.59 4.90 -9.25
N ARG A 375 13.54 4.22 -10.41
CA ARG A 375 13.43 4.85 -11.74
C ARG A 375 11.98 5.20 -12.08
N GLU A 376 11.01 4.67 -11.35
CA GLU A 376 9.58 4.95 -11.49
C GLU A 376 9.27 6.44 -11.27
N ASP A 377 8.53 7.03 -12.21
CA ASP A 377 7.80 8.27 -12.01
C ASP A 377 6.47 7.89 -11.36
N LEU A 378 6.07 8.56 -10.27
CA LEU A 378 4.85 8.19 -9.54
C LEU A 378 3.55 8.42 -10.32
N THR A 379 3.59 9.08 -11.49
CA THR A 379 2.47 9.10 -12.45
C THR A 379 2.47 7.91 -13.44
N GLY A 380 3.55 7.12 -13.47
CA GLY A 380 3.74 5.96 -14.35
C GLY A 380 4.05 6.29 -15.81
N LEU A 381 4.27 7.55 -16.16
CA LEU A 381 4.38 8.01 -17.55
C LEU A 381 5.81 8.18 -18.05
N TYR A 382 6.78 8.34 -17.14
CA TYR A 382 8.21 8.56 -17.46
C TYR A 382 9.15 7.68 -16.61
N ASN A 383 8.79 6.41 -16.41
CA ASN A 383 9.66 5.42 -15.76
C ASN A 383 10.99 5.29 -16.53
N GLY A 384 12.10 5.55 -15.85
CA GLY A 384 13.44 5.58 -16.43
C GLY A 384 14.14 4.22 -16.51
N THR A 385 15.30 4.19 -17.15
CA THR A 385 16.19 3.02 -17.23
C THR A 385 17.59 3.39 -16.71
N ALA A 386 18.05 2.68 -15.68
CA ALA A 386 19.37 2.85 -15.08
C ALA A 386 20.47 2.29 -15.98
N ILE A 387 21.51 3.07 -16.23
CA ILE A 387 22.63 2.71 -17.10
C ILE A 387 23.94 2.64 -16.29
N ASN A 388 24.82 1.72 -16.67
CA ASN A 388 26.11 1.44 -16.00
C ASN A 388 25.99 1.06 -14.51
N GLY A 389 24.90 0.38 -14.15
CA GLY A 389 24.70 -0.15 -12.80
C GLY A 389 24.57 0.94 -11.74
N VAL A 390 23.69 1.92 -11.97
CA VAL A 390 23.19 2.85 -10.94
C VAL A 390 22.86 2.08 -9.66
N ASP A 391 23.22 2.64 -8.52
CA ASP A 391 23.00 2.03 -7.21
C ASP A 391 22.09 2.93 -6.35
N PHE A 392 21.45 2.32 -5.35
CA PHE A 392 20.56 3.03 -4.42
C PHE A 392 21.12 2.86 -3.00
N VAL A 393 21.38 3.98 -2.35
CA VAL A 393 21.97 4.00 -1.01
C VAL A 393 20.86 4.18 0.01
N HIS A 394 20.90 3.43 1.11
CA HIS A 394 19.98 3.67 2.22
C HIS A 394 20.45 4.87 3.04
N GLY A 395 19.68 5.95 3.08
CA GLY A 395 20.08 7.20 3.74
C GLY A 395 19.73 8.47 2.95
N ASP A 396 18.45 8.67 2.65
CA ASP A 396 17.80 9.91 2.22
C ASP A 396 17.98 11.09 3.22
N PHE A 397 17.27 12.20 3.00
CA PHE A 397 17.25 13.37 3.90
C PHE A 397 16.80 13.06 5.35
N SER A 398 15.80 12.20 5.53
CA SER A 398 15.34 11.70 6.84
C SER A 398 16.18 10.54 7.38
N GLY A 399 16.88 9.86 6.49
CA GLY A 399 17.66 8.66 6.76
C GLY A 399 16.82 7.44 7.17
N GLN A 400 15.64 7.29 6.54
CA GLN A 400 14.71 6.18 6.62
C GLN A 400 14.46 5.48 5.25
N ALA A 401 14.76 6.13 4.13
CA ALA A 401 14.46 5.70 2.76
C ALA A 401 15.74 5.55 1.91
N ASP A 402 15.58 5.01 0.70
CA ASP A 402 16.66 4.83 -0.27
C ASP A 402 16.79 6.07 -1.20
N VAL A 403 17.98 6.27 -1.76
CA VAL A 403 18.34 7.49 -2.50
C VAL A 403 19.15 7.18 -3.76
N LEU A 404 18.88 7.89 -4.87
CA LEU A 404 19.57 7.67 -6.15
C LEU A 404 21.03 8.10 -6.05
N GLN A 405 21.96 7.14 -6.05
CA GLN A 405 23.39 7.42 -6.12
C GLN A 405 23.88 7.40 -7.58
N LEU A 406 24.56 8.48 -7.99
CA LEU A 406 25.21 8.57 -9.28
C LEU A 406 26.70 8.85 -9.10
N ASN A 407 27.53 7.93 -9.62
CA ASN A 407 28.97 8.03 -9.63
C ASN A 407 29.50 8.30 -11.04
N ARG A 408 29.90 9.55 -11.31
CA ARG A 408 30.57 9.94 -12.57
C ARG A 408 31.78 9.07 -12.96
N LEU A 409 32.47 8.45 -12.00
CA LEU A 409 33.64 7.59 -12.28
C LEU A 409 33.24 6.23 -12.85
N LEU A 410 31.96 5.85 -12.67
CA LEU A 410 31.33 4.67 -13.24
C LEU A 410 30.40 5.02 -14.43
N TYR A 411 30.36 6.30 -14.83
CA TYR A 411 29.51 6.81 -15.91
C TYR A 411 28.01 6.48 -15.74
N GLN A 412 27.53 6.46 -14.49
CA GLN A 412 26.14 6.14 -14.13
C GLN A 412 25.17 7.30 -14.45
N TYR A 413 23.97 6.95 -14.93
CA TYR A 413 22.86 7.87 -15.20
C TYR A 413 21.54 7.11 -15.38
N VAL A 414 20.41 7.82 -15.43
CA VAL A 414 19.10 7.27 -15.79
C VAL A 414 18.66 7.86 -17.13
N SER A 415 18.29 7.00 -18.09
CA SER A 415 17.68 7.39 -19.37
C SER A 415 16.16 7.44 -19.23
N LEU A 416 15.50 8.44 -19.83
CA LEU A 416 14.04 8.57 -19.84
C LEU A 416 13.47 8.21 -21.22
N PRO A 417 12.27 7.58 -21.29
CA PRO A 417 11.76 6.91 -22.50
C PRO A 417 11.30 7.85 -23.63
N ARG A 418 11.35 9.18 -23.41
CA ARG A 418 11.00 10.24 -24.37
C ARG A 418 11.43 11.62 -23.82
N SER A 419 11.29 12.66 -24.63
CA SER A 419 11.52 14.06 -24.20
C SER A 419 10.53 14.49 -23.10
N LEU A 420 11.04 15.25 -22.13
CA LEU A 420 10.26 15.99 -21.11
C LEU A 420 9.74 17.35 -21.63
N ASN A 421 9.98 17.67 -22.90
CA ASN A 421 9.39 18.80 -23.61
C ASN A 421 9.71 20.19 -23.01
N LEU A 422 10.79 20.31 -22.24
CA LEU A 422 11.26 21.50 -21.52
C LEU A 422 11.92 22.55 -22.45
N THR A 423 11.77 22.35 -23.76
CA THR A 423 12.39 23.08 -24.86
C THR A 423 11.38 23.63 -25.87
N LEU A 424 10.07 23.58 -25.54
CA LEU A 424 8.97 24.13 -26.33
C LEU A 424 8.27 25.31 -25.62
N ASN A 425 7.19 25.80 -26.26
CA ASN A 425 6.44 27.01 -25.91
C ASN A 425 5.56 26.88 -24.64
N THR A 426 6.08 26.27 -23.58
CA THR A 426 5.38 26.02 -22.30
C THR A 426 6.18 26.59 -21.14
N SER A 427 5.52 27.27 -20.20
CA SER A 427 6.11 27.60 -18.90
C SER A 427 6.26 26.33 -18.06
N PHE A 428 7.30 26.23 -17.24
CA PHE A 428 7.48 25.08 -16.36
C PHE A 428 8.35 25.41 -15.13
N THR A 429 8.30 24.53 -14.14
CA THR A 429 9.18 24.52 -12.96
C THR A 429 9.80 23.14 -12.82
N MET A 430 11.11 23.09 -12.60
CA MET A 430 11.88 21.88 -12.29
C MET A 430 12.46 22.05 -10.89
N SER A 431 12.32 21.05 -10.01
CA SER A 431 12.88 21.11 -8.65
C SER A 431 13.44 19.76 -8.22
N ALA A 432 14.54 19.75 -7.47
CA ALA A 432 15.18 18.53 -6.99
C ALA A 432 15.87 18.71 -5.63
N TRP A 433 15.86 17.65 -4.82
CA TRP A 433 16.69 17.51 -3.63
C TRP A 433 17.98 16.79 -3.98
N ILE A 434 19.14 17.39 -3.65
CA ILE A 434 20.46 16.90 -4.04
C ILE A 434 21.48 16.99 -2.89
N LEU A 435 22.43 16.05 -2.87
CA LEU A 435 23.63 16.10 -2.02
C LEU A 435 24.87 15.87 -2.90
N LEU A 436 25.79 16.84 -2.93
CA LEU A 436 26.93 16.81 -3.85
C LEU A 436 28.09 15.97 -3.31
N GLY A 437 28.59 15.00 -4.09
CA GLY A 437 29.80 14.24 -3.75
C GLY A 437 31.11 15.06 -3.80
N GLY A 438 31.02 16.36 -4.08
CA GLY A 438 32.13 17.32 -4.14
C GLY A 438 31.84 18.45 -5.12
N TYR A 439 32.65 19.52 -5.09
CA TYR A 439 32.40 20.76 -5.88
C TYR A 439 32.21 20.50 -7.39
N ARG A 440 32.94 19.53 -7.97
CA ARG A 440 32.85 19.16 -9.39
C ARG A 440 31.64 18.29 -9.78
N SER A 441 30.45 18.52 -9.22
CA SER A 441 29.19 17.95 -9.74
C SER A 441 28.79 18.61 -11.06
N LYS A 442 28.10 17.92 -11.98
CA LYS A 442 27.55 18.47 -13.25
C LYS A 442 26.28 17.70 -13.71
N ASN A 443 25.46 18.31 -14.56
CA ASN A 443 24.22 17.77 -15.20
C ASN A 443 23.32 16.91 -14.30
N ILE A 444 22.38 17.56 -13.63
CA ILE A 444 21.33 16.91 -12.82
C ILE A 444 20.25 16.35 -13.75
N LEU A 445 19.82 17.15 -14.73
CA LEU A 445 18.85 16.77 -15.77
C LEU A 445 19.28 17.38 -17.11
N THR A 446 19.06 16.65 -18.21
CA THR A 446 19.03 17.20 -19.57
C THR A 446 17.75 16.76 -20.27
N ASP A 447 17.13 17.63 -21.05
CA ASP A 447 16.04 17.31 -21.99
C ASP A 447 16.35 17.88 -23.38
N CYS A 448 16.11 17.09 -24.43
CA CYS A 448 16.30 17.45 -25.83
C CYS A 448 14.97 17.40 -26.59
N SER A 449 14.73 18.39 -27.44
CA SER A 449 13.53 18.36 -28.28
C SER A 449 13.61 17.33 -29.39
N TYR A 450 12.47 16.71 -29.71
CA TYR A 450 12.27 15.97 -30.97
C TYR A 450 11.95 16.91 -32.15
N LEU A 451 11.51 18.15 -31.88
CA LEU A 451 10.96 19.08 -32.88
C LEU A 451 11.93 20.20 -33.30
N ASN A 452 13.03 20.40 -32.58
CA ASN A 452 14.07 21.37 -32.92
C ASN A 452 15.45 20.82 -32.46
N PRO A 453 16.58 21.34 -32.97
CA PRO A 453 17.91 20.80 -32.66
C PRO A 453 18.46 21.28 -31.29
N VAL A 454 17.59 21.46 -30.28
CA VAL A 454 17.93 22.12 -29.01
C VAL A 454 17.77 21.17 -27.81
N CYS A 455 18.66 21.30 -26.83
CA CYS A 455 18.50 20.71 -25.50
C CYS A 455 18.70 21.75 -24.40
N ILE A 456 17.97 21.61 -23.30
CA ILE A 456 18.22 22.30 -22.03
C ILE A 456 18.93 21.34 -21.07
N ALA A 457 19.99 21.80 -20.43
CA ALA A 457 20.66 21.08 -19.35
C ALA A 457 20.71 21.90 -18.07
N PHE A 458 20.45 21.24 -16.95
CA PHE A 458 20.46 21.79 -15.59
C PHE A 458 21.76 21.36 -14.91
N ASN A 459 22.64 22.33 -14.67
CA ASN A 459 24.00 22.11 -14.23
C ASN A 459 24.24 22.78 -12.86
N ILE A 460 25.07 22.12 -12.06
CA ILE A 460 25.94 22.81 -11.12
C ILE A 460 27.36 22.72 -11.71
N GLU A 461 28.23 23.68 -11.38
CA GLU A 461 29.66 23.65 -11.72
C GLU A 461 30.44 24.44 -10.67
N ASP A 462 31.17 23.72 -9.80
CA ASP A 462 31.97 24.18 -8.66
C ASP A 462 31.20 25.05 -7.64
N THR A 463 30.92 26.31 -7.95
CA THR A 463 30.19 27.27 -7.09
C THR A 463 29.10 28.05 -7.85
N THR A 464 28.69 27.54 -9.00
CA THR A 464 27.66 28.14 -9.88
C THR A 464 26.55 27.14 -10.18
N MET A 465 25.30 27.62 -10.23
CA MET A 465 24.17 26.88 -10.78
C MET A 465 23.87 27.46 -12.16
N ASN A 466 23.94 26.62 -13.20
CA ASN A 466 23.96 27.02 -14.60
C ASN A 466 22.87 26.27 -15.37
N ILE A 467 22.26 26.93 -16.34
CA ILE A 467 21.31 26.33 -17.27
C ILE A 467 21.76 26.68 -18.67
N ARG A 468 22.08 25.63 -19.43
CA ARG A 468 22.70 25.74 -20.74
C ARG A 468 21.75 25.22 -21.81
N ILE A 469 21.46 26.08 -22.77
CA ILE A 469 20.72 25.76 -23.98
C ILE A 469 21.75 25.38 -25.05
N PHE A 470 21.77 24.13 -25.47
CA PHE A 470 22.72 23.58 -26.45
C PHE A 470 22.05 23.33 -27.79
N ASN A 471 22.79 23.52 -28.89
CA ASN A 471 22.46 22.89 -30.17
C ASN A 471 23.05 21.46 -30.18
N TRP A 472 22.21 20.43 -30.24
CA TRP A 472 22.68 19.05 -30.09
C TRP A 472 23.33 18.44 -31.33
N THR A 473 23.21 19.10 -32.49
CA THR A 473 23.88 18.67 -33.73
C THR A 473 25.36 19.02 -33.78
N ASN A 474 25.81 20.01 -32.98
CA ASN A 474 27.20 20.51 -33.00
C ASN A 474 27.78 20.84 -31.61
N ALA A 475 27.03 20.55 -30.54
CA ALA A 475 27.38 20.80 -29.13
C ALA A 475 27.66 22.26 -28.73
N ASN A 476 27.35 23.25 -29.58
CA ASN A 476 27.51 24.66 -29.23
C ASN A 476 26.47 25.10 -28.19
N ILE A 477 26.90 25.89 -27.20
CA ILE A 477 26.00 26.62 -26.30
C ILE A 477 25.37 27.78 -27.10
N LEU A 478 24.04 27.82 -27.14
CA LEU A 478 23.22 28.87 -27.75
C LEU A 478 22.93 29.98 -26.74
N GLN A 479 22.62 29.60 -25.50
CA GLN A 479 22.38 30.52 -24.39
C GLN A 479 22.77 29.87 -23.06
N GLU A 480 23.24 30.67 -22.10
CA GLU A 480 23.50 30.24 -20.74
C GLU A 480 22.93 31.26 -19.74
N VAL A 481 22.31 30.75 -18.68
CA VAL A 481 21.90 31.50 -17.49
C VAL A 481 22.60 30.88 -16.30
N TYR A 482 23.14 31.71 -15.40
CA TYR A 482 23.80 31.24 -14.19
C TYR A 482 23.49 32.12 -12.98
N ALA A 483 23.63 31.54 -11.79
CA ALA A 483 23.66 32.22 -10.51
C ALA A 483 24.85 31.71 -9.66
N ALA A 484 25.50 32.62 -8.93
CA ALA A 484 26.58 32.27 -8.01
C ALA A 484 26.02 31.76 -6.68
N ILE A 485 26.49 30.59 -6.24
CA ILE A 485 26.01 29.90 -5.02
C ILE A 485 27.13 29.62 -4.01
N GLN A 486 28.30 30.27 -4.16
CA GLN A 486 29.51 30.05 -3.36
C GLN A 486 29.30 30.13 -1.83
N ASN A 487 28.39 30.98 -1.36
CA ASN A 487 28.11 31.16 0.07
C ASN A 487 27.07 30.15 0.62
N TYR A 488 26.50 29.29 -0.23
CA TYR A 488 25.38 28.41 0.07
C TYR A 488 25.66 26.93 -0.26
N VAL A 489 26.71 26.62 -1.02
CA VAL A 489 27.11 25.24 -1.34
C VAL A 489 27.81 24.59 -0.16
N CYS A 490 27.25 23.49 0.33
CA CYS A 490 27.92 22.57 1.25
C CYS A 490 27.98 21.15 0.67
N GLN A 491 29.05 20.40 1.01
CA GLN A 491 29.38 19.09 0.41
C GLN A 491 28.89 17.87 1.22
N ALA A 492 28.24 18.11 2.35
CA ALA A 492 27.85 17.07 3.31
C ALA A 492 26.44 17.31 3.88
N CYS A 493 25.63 18.07 3.15
CA CYS A 493 24.25 18.42 3.50
C CYS A 493 23.37 18.36 2.24
N TRP A 494 22.08 18.24 2.49
CA TRP A 494 21.04 18.29 1.46
C TRP A 494 20.76 19.74 1.05
N MET A 495 20.57 19.95 -0.26
CA MET A 495 20.16 21.21 -0.85
C MET A 495 18.93 20.98 -1.73
N TYR A 496 17.93 21.85 -1.61
CA TYR A 496 16.82 21.90 -2.56
C TYR A 496 17.17 22.90 -3.65
N ILE A 497 17.13 22.49 -4.90
CA ILE A 497 17.26 23.38 -6.05
C ILE A 497 15.91 23.50 -6.76
N SER A 498 15.62 24.68 -7.30
CA SER A 498 14.49 24.85 -8.21
C SER A 498 14.77 25.89 -9.30
N PHE A 499 14.10 25.72 -10.42
CA PHE A 499 14.13 26.59 -11.58
C PHE A 499 12.71 26.79 -12.07
N SER A 500 12.34 28.04 -12.36
CA SER A 500 11.08 28.35 -13.05
C SER A 500 11.34 29.12 -14.34
N PHE A 501 10.70 28.69 -15.42
CA PHE A 501 10.66 29.37 -16.72
C PHE A 501 9.23 29.82 -17.04
N ASN A 502 9.08 31.09 -17.41
CA ASN A 502 7.84 31.64 -17.93
C ASN A 502 7.96 31.89 -19.44
N HIS A 503 7.31 31.05 -20.24
CA HIS A 503 7.35 31.17 -21.70
C HIS A 503 6.80 32.50 -22.23
N GLN A 504 5.81 33.11 -21.55
CA GLN A 504 5.17 34.35 -22.04
C GLN A 504 6.09 35.58 -21.93
N THR A 505 7.06 35.55 -21.03
CA THR A 505 7.98 36.68 -20.76
C THR A 505 9.45 36.36 -21.00
N GLY A 506 9.79 35.08 -21.19
CA GLY A 506 11.16 34.57 -21.15
C GLY A 506 11.77 34.55 -19.73
N SER A 507 11.05 35.06 -18.71
CA SER A 507 11.55 35.16 -17.34
C SER A 507 11.99 33.79 -16.83
N THR A 508 13.15 33.79 -16.18
CA THR A 508 13.87 32.61 -15.74
C THR A 508 14.40 32.87 -14.35
N VAL A 509 13.96 32.10 -13.36
CA VAL A 509 14.34 32.31 -11.95
C VAL A 509 15.00 31.06 -11.39
N LEU A 510 16.16 31.24 -10.75
CA LEU A 510 16.89 30.21 -10.04
C LEU A 510 16.67 30.32 -8.53
N TYR A 511 16.49 29.19 -7.86
CA TYR A 511 16.26 29.09 -6.42
C TYR A 511 17.16 28.03 -5.77
N LEU A 512 17.59 28.30 -4.54
CA LEU A 512 18.36 27.38 -3.70
C LEU A 512 17.83 27.45 -2.26
N ASN A 513 17.50 26.30 -1.68
CA ASN A 513 16.92 26.14 -0.33
C ASN A 513 15.69 27.05 -0.11
N GLY A 514 14.85 27.22 -1.14
CA GLY A 514 13.66 28.07 -1.11
C GLY A 514 13.93 29.58 -1.23
N VAL A 515 15.19 29.99 -1.35
CA VAL A 515 15.59 31.39 -1.56
C VAL A 515 15.76 31.65 -3.06
N ARG A 516 15.09 32.70 -3.56
CA ARG A 516 15.27 33.23 -4.91
C ARG A 516 16.66 33.86 -5.06
N LEU A 517 17.44 33.38 -6.01
CA LEU A 517 18.81 33.84 -6.26
C LEU A 517 18.82 35.03 -7.22
N GLU A 518 18.49 34.78 -8.48
CA GLU A 518 18.46 35.79 -9.54
C GLU A 518 17.35 35.48 -10.55
N GLU A 519 16.83 36.54 -11.18
CA GLU A 519 15.98 36.47 -12.36
C GLU A 519 16.79 36.90 -13.60
N LYS A 520 16.72 36.09 -14.66
CA LYS A 520 17.30 36.32 -15.98
C LYS A 520 16.23 36.08 -17.05
N PHE A 521 16.60 36.17 -18.33
CA PHE A 521 15.68 35.92 -19.45
C PHE A 521 16.28 34.91 -20.44
N LEU A 522 15.57 33.80 -20.67
CA LEU A 522 15.87 32.81 -21.70
C LEU A 522 14.95 33.00 -22.90
N ASN A 523 15.50 32.82 -24.11
CA ASN A 523 14.72 32.73 -25.33
C ASN A 523 14.73 31.28 -25.82
N LEU A 524 13.63 30.56 -25.55
CA LEU A 524 13.43 29.17 -25.97
C LEU A 524 12.65 29.07 -27.31
N THR A 525 12.36 30.20 -27.97
CA THR A 525 11.54 30.23 -29.19
C THR A 525 12.36 29.87 -30.43
N TYR A 526 12.63 28.57 -30.61
CA TYR A 526 13.37 28.04 -31.77
C TYR A 526 12.44 27.51 -32.88
N PRO A 527 12.79 27.69 -34.16
CA PRO A 527 11.97 27.19 -35.28
C PRO A 527 11.92 25.66 -35.29
N ILE A 528 10.73 25.13 -35.60
CA ILE A 528 10.51 23.69 -35.74
C ILE A 528 11.25 23.18 -36.98
N LEU A 529 12.13 22.20 -36.79
CA LEU A 529 12.91 21.54 -37.83
C LEU A 529 12.72 20.02 -37.70
N ALA A 530 12.24 19.39 -38.77
CA ALA A 530 11.54 18.12 -38.66
C ALA A 530 12.45 16.89 -38.42
N ARG A 531 12.16 16.18 -37.33
CA ARG A 531 12.44 14.75 -37.06
C ARG A 531 13.90 14.28 -37.14
N ALA A 532 14.48 13.99 -35.99
CA ALA A 532 15.43 12.89 -35.85
C ALA A 532 14.73 11.69 -35.18
N ASN A 533 14.80 10.49 -35.76
CA ASN A 533 14.28 9.28 -35.10
C ASN A 533 15.20 8.87 -33.95
N GLN A 534 14.96 9.42 -32.76
CA GLN A 534 15.62 9.03 -31.51
C GLN A 534 14.57 8.81 -30.41
N THR A 535 14.74 7.72 -29.67
CA THR A 535 13.81 7.24 -28.62
C THR A 535 14.27 7.59 -27.20
N GLU A 536 15.47 8.15 -27.04
CA GLU A 536 16.01 8.63 -25.76
C GLU A 536 16.51 10.05 -25.94
N LEU A 537 15.85 11.01 -25.28
CA LEU A 537 16.14 12.44 -25.41
C LEU A 537 16.31 13.16 -24.08
N SER A 538 15.91 12.55 -22.96
CA SER A 538 16.10 13.13 -21.62
C SER A 538 16.88 12.18 -20.73
N TYR A 539 17.75 12.73 -19.89
CA TYR A 539 18.64 11.96 -19.02
C TYR A 539 18.79 12.64 -17.66
N ILE A 540 18.62 11.87 -16.58
CA ILE A 540 18.95 12.28 -15.21
C ILE A 540 20.41 11.88 -14.97
N GLY A 541 21.25 12.84 -14.61
CA GLY A 541 22.67 12.61 -14.29
C GLY A 541 23.67 12.65 -15.46
N LEU A 542 23.24 12.97 -16.68
CA LEU A 542 24.08 12.98 -17.90
C LEU A 542 23.76 14.19 -18.78
N ASN A 543 24.77 14.78 -19.42
CA ASN A 543 24.55 15.68 -20.55
C ASN A 543 24.27 14.88 -21.83
N ALA A 544 23.06 15.02 -22.38
CA ALA A 544 22.63 14.34 -23.60
C ALA A 544 23.53 14.68 -24.82
N VAL A 545 24.07 15.90 -24.86
CA VAL A 545 24.75 16.49 -26.02
C VAL A 545 26.24 16.16 -26.01
N THR A 546 26.94 16.45 -24.92
CA THR A 546 28.38 16.17 -24.80
C THR A 546 28.67 14.70 -24.49
N ARG A 547 27.64 13.88 -24.19
CA ARG A 547 27.74 12.49 -23.71
C ARG A 547 28.80 12.30 -22.61
N ALA A 548 28.86 13.28 -21.72
CA ALA A 548 29.88 13.45 -20.70
C ALA A 548 29.34 14.32 -19.55
N ASN A 549 30.21 14.79 -18.66
CA ASN A 549 29.87 15.69 -17.55
C ASN A 549 28.78 15.10 -16.61
N TYR A 550 28.92 13.83 -16.25
CA TYR A 550 28.01 13.08 -15.38
C TYR A 550 27.90 13.66 -13.96
N PHE A 551 26.76 13.44 -13.31
CA PHE A 551 26.53 13.83 -11.92
C PHE A 551 27.39 13.03 -10.94
N TYR A 552 27.66 13.63 -9.78
CA TYR A 552 28.41 12.99 -8.71
C TYR A 552 27.84 13.39 -7.36
N GLY A 553 27.11 12.48 -6.74
CA GLY A 553 26.35 12.74 -5.52
C GLY A 553 25.12 11.84 -5.40
N LEU A 554 24.17 12.31 -4.60
CA LEU A 554 22.88 11.69 -4.36
C LEU A 554 21.77 12.62 -4.86
N ILE A 555 20.69 12.05 -5.37
CA ILE A 555 19.44 12.75 -5.72
C ILE A 555 18.30 12.06 -4.97
N ASP A 556 17.54 12.83 -4.21
CA ASP A 556 16.48 12.33 -3.33
C ASP A 556 15.11 12.41 -3.97
N GLN A 557 14.83 13.54 -4.62
CA GLN A 557 13.59 13.73 -5.38
C GLN A 557 13.88 14.55 -6.63
N LEU A 558 13.11 14.32 -7.69
CA LEU A 558 13.05 15.15 -8.89
C LEU A 558 11.58 15.38 -9.27
N SER A 559 11.23 16.63 -9.55
CA SER A 559 9.87 17.03 -9.92
C SER A 559 9.86 17.96 -11.13
N ILE A 560 8.83 17.82 -11.97
CA ILE A 560 8.51 18.70 -13.11
C ILE A 560 7.05 19.14 -12.99
N LEU A 561 6.76 20.40 -13.27
CA LEU A 561 5.42 20.98 -13.38
C LEU A 561 5.39 21.91 -14.60
N TYR A 562 4.41 21.79 -15.50
CA TYR A 562 4.22 22.69 -16.65
C TYR A 562 3.51 24.01 -16.28
N ALA A 563 3.95 24.60 -15.17
CA ALA A 563 3.57 25.93 -14.71
C ALA A 563 4.72 26.57 -13.91
N VAL A 564 4.67 27.90 -13.76
CA VAL A 564 5.53 28.62 -12.81
C VAL A 564 4.99 28.42 -11.41
N LYS A 565 5.81 27.90 -10.48
CA LYS A 565 5.55 27.97 -9.04
C LYS A 565 5.95 29.35 -8.51
N SER A 566 5.18 29.86 -7.56
CA SER A 566 5.49 31.10 -6.83
C SER A 566 6.69 30.94 -5.90
N ASP A 567 7.36 32.05 -5.58
CA ASP A 567 8.41 32.12 -4.55
C ASP A 567 7.94 31.47 -3.22
N SER A 568 6.65 31.60 -2.88
CA SER A 568 5.99 30.97 -1.74
C SER A 568 5.84 29.45 -1.84
N GLU A 569 5.38 28.90 -2.98
CA GLU A 569 5.29 27.45 -3.20
C GLU A 569 6.69 26.81 -3.11
N ILE A 570 7.67 27.42 -3.78
CA ILE A 570 9.06 26.93 -3.82
C ILE A 570 9.70 27.01 -2.43
N LYS A 571 9.47 28.09 -1.66
CA LYS A 571 9.93 28.20 -0.27
C LYS A 571 9.23 27.21 0.65
N TYR A 572 7.95 26.88 0.43
CA TYR A 572 7.24 25.87 1.19
C TYR A 572 7.86 24.47 0.94
N GLU A 573 7.94 24.04 -0.33
CA GLU A 573 8.50 22.73 -0.72
C GLU A 573 9.96 22.55 -0.26
N ALA A 574 10.77 23.59 -0.37
CA ALA A 574 12.17 23.56 0.04
C ALA A 574 12.40 23.50 1.56
N THR A 575 11.36 23.70 2.39
CA THR A 575 11.52 23.81 3.85
C THR A 575 10.52 23.01 4.67
N ILE A 576 9.49 22.40 4.09
CA ILE A 576 8.67 21.40 4.76
C ILE A 576 9.51 20.12 4.99
N ILE A 577 9.53 19.62 6.22
CA ILE A 577 10.22 18.38 6.60
C ILE A 577 9.27 17.19 6.51
N PHE A 578 8.09 17.31 7.14
CA PHE A 578 6.98 16.35 7.03
C PHE A 578 5.66 17.09 7.17
N PHE A 579 4.58 16.49 6.64
CA PHE A 579 3.20 16.90 6.89
C PHE A 579 2.28 15.67 6.98
N TYR A 580 1.76 15.40 8.18
CA TYR A 580 0.80 14.32 8.42
C TYR A 580 -0.62 14.89 8.46
N LEU A 581 -1.37 14.65 7.37
CA LEU A 581 -2.78 15.03 7.23
C LEU A 581 -3.73 14.17 8.09
N PHE A 582 -3.38 12.91 8.37
CA PHE A 582 -4.26 11.89 8.97
C PHE A 582 -5.59 11.59 8.24
N ASP A 583 -5.83 12.25 7.10
CA ASP A 583 -7.10 12.17 6.36
C ASP A 583 -7.36 10.85 5.63
N SER A 584 -6.37 9.94 5.58
CA SER A 584 -6.52 8.59 5.03
C SER A 584 -6.14 7.52 6.04
N ASP A 585 -6.51 6.26 5.77
CA ASP A 585 -6.14 5.12 6.62
C ASP A 585 -4.63 4.86 6.65
N GLN A 586 -3.84 5.54 5.80
CA GLN A 586 -2.37 5.57 5.85
C GLN A 586 -1.87 6.60 6.88
N ILE A 587 -2.36 6.53 8.12
CA ILE A 587 -2.13 7.50 9.21
C ILE A 587 -0.65 7.78 9.57
N ASN A 588 0.27 6.95 9.09
CA ASN A 588 1.71 7.03 9.37
C ASN A 588 2.54 7.47 8.14
N VAL A 589 1.90 7.78 7.00
CA VAL A 589 2.55 8.23 5.77
C VAL A 589 2.62 9.76 5.74
N ASP A 590 3.79 10.28 5.45
CA ASP A 590 4.04 11.70 5.18
C ASP A 590 3.42 12.09 3.83
N ALA A 591 2.59 13.14 3.82
CA ALA A 591 2.06 13.76 2.60
C ALA A 591 3.00 14.84 2.04
N GLY A 592 4.05 15.19 2.80
CA GLY A 592 5.15 16.02 2.36
C GLY A 592 6.10 15.33 1.37
N PRO A 593 7.10 16.06 0.85
CA PRO A 593 8.08 15.56 -0.11
C PRO A 593 8.89 14.35 0.40
N ASN A 594 9.29 14.36 1.67
CA ASN A 594 10.44 13.59 2.16
C ASN A 594 10.08 12.21 2.75
N ASN A 595 8.86 11.71 2.49
CA ASN A 595 8.43 10.33 2.77
C ASN A 595 8.67 9.84 4.22
N ILE A 596 8.63 10.74 5.21
CA ILE A 596 9.06 10.40 6.57
C ILE A 596 8.04 9.49 7.25
N LEU A 597 8.29 8.18 7.26
CA LEU A 597 7.38 7.22 7.87
C LEU A 597 7.36 7.37 9.40
N ALA A 598 6.15 7.39 9.94
CA ALA A 598 5.91 7.43 11.38
C ALA A 598 5.64 6.03 11.96
N ASN A 599 5.92 5.87 13.25
CA ASN A 599 5.50 4.71 14.04
C ASN A 599 4.40 5.13 15.00
N SER A 600 3.34 4.34 15.10
CA SER A 600 2.23 4.60 16.01
C SER A 600 1.70 3.31 16.63
N ALA A 601 1.08 3.40 17.80
CA ALA A 601 0.42 2.29 18.47
C ALA A 601 -0.82 2.78 19.21
N SER A 602 -1.86 1.94 19.24
CA SER A 602 -3.11 2.17 19.98
C SER A 602 -3.75 3.54 19.74
N VAL A 603 -3.58 4.07 18.52
CA VAL A 603 -4.26 5.25 17.97
C VAL A 603 -5.21 4.81 16.85
N TYR A 604 -6.23 5.60 16.58
CA TYR A 604 -7.27 5.28 15.61
C TYR A 604 -7.58 6.48 14.71
N ARG A 605 -7.94 6.25 13.45
CA ARG A 605 -8.52 7.31 12.60
C ARG A 605 -9.96 7.57 13.04
N ALA A 606 -10.27 8.82 13.38
CA ALA A 606 -11.62 9.27 13.75
C ALA A 606 -12.14 10.24 12.69
N VAL A 607 -13.27 9.88 12.08
CA VAL A 607 -13.90 10.61 10.97
C VAL A 607 -15.11 11.39 11.47
N SER A 608 -15.24 12.65 11.06
CA SER A 608 -16.42 13.48 11.31
C SER A 608 -16.55 14.54 10.22
N ASN A 609 -17.76 14.71 9.65
CA ASN A 609 -18.06 15.73 8.64
C ASN A 609 -17.06 15.79 7.47
N ASN A 610 -16.73 14.63 6.90
CA ASN A 610 -15.73 14.43 5.83
C ASN A 610 -14.27 14.80 6.17
N GLN A 611 -13.96 15.17 7.41
CA GLN A 611 -12.58 15.29 7.92
C GLN A 611 -12.19 14.06 8.73
N SER A 612 -10.89 13.77 8.78
CA SER A 612 -10.33 12.64 9.51
C SER A 612 -9.14 13.05 10.35
N THR A 613 -9.07 12.50 11.57
CA THR A 613 -8.15 12.96 12.61
C THR A 613 -7.54 11.78 13.35
N LEU A 614 -6.37 11.95 13.96
CA LEU A 614 -5.74 10.90 14.74
C LEU A 614 -6.20 10.96 16.20
N LEU A 615 -6.92 9.94 16.65
CA LEU A 615 -7.52 9.81 17.97
C LEU A 615 -6.61 9.05 18.94
N PHE A 616 -6.37 9.67 20.09
CA PHE A 616 -5.70 9.14 21.27
C PHE A 616 -6.78 8.87 22.33
N ASN A 617 -7.11 7.59 22.57
CA ASN A 617 -8.20 7.19 23.46
C ASN A 617 -7.83 6.05 24.44
N THR A 618 -6.64 5.44 24.33
CA THR A 618 -6.19 4.36 25.22
C THR A 618 -5.15 4.84 26.23
N THR A 619 -4.69 3.93 27.10
CA THR A 619 -3.61 4.21 28.06
C THR A 619 -2.21 4.09 27.46
N ASP A 620 -2.10 3.78 26.17
CA ASP A 620 -0.87 3.49 25.43
C ASP A 620 -0.83 4.12 24.02
N SER A 621 -1.85 4.90 23.63
CA SER A 621 -1.89 5.68 22.38
C SER A 621 -0.64 6.56 22.21
N TYR A 622 0.09 6.36 21.11
CA TYR A 622 1.17 7.27 20.69
C TYR A 622 1.35 7.35 19.17
N PHE A 623 1.95 8.45 18.73
CA PHE A 623 2.45 8.70 17.38
C PHE A 623 3.88 9.26 17.45
N GLN A 624 4.81 8.75 16.64
CA GLN A 624 6.21 9.15 16.66
C GLN A 624 6.81 9.21 15.25
N SER A 625 7.45 10.33 14.91
CA SER A 625 8.25 10.51 13.70
C SER A 625 9.72 10.78 14.05
N LEU A 626 10.65 10.31 13.21
CA LEU A 626 12.08 10.16 13.51
C LEU A 626 12.97 10.60 12.35
N GLY A 627 14.25 10.83 12.64
CA GLY A 627 15.34 10.81 11.66
C GLY A 627 15.66 12.15 10.99
N PHE A 628 14.66 13.02 10.85
CA PHE A 628 14.80 14.28 10.12
C PHE A 628 15.96 15.17 10.61
N THR A 629 16.64 15.76 9.63
CA THR A 629 17.74 16.72 9.80
C THR A 629 17.18 18.13 9.56
N LEU A 630 17.69 19.16 10.24
CA LEU A 630 17.38 20.56 9.88
C LEU A 630 18.30 21.03 8.75
N LEU A 631 17.82 21.97 7.93
CA LEU A 631 18.58 22.54 6.83
C LEU A 631 19.60 23.56 7.33
N ASP A 632 20.77 23.56 6.69
CA ASP A 632 22.00 24.23 7.12
C ASP A 632 22.48 23.85 8.55
N SER A 633 23.71 24.22 8.88
CA SER A 633 24.51 23.61 9.96
C SER A 633 25.06 24.60 10.99
N ASN A 634 24.68 25.88 10.89
CA ASN A 634 25.15 26.94 11.79
C ASN A 634 23.99 27.69 12.47
N ASP A 635 22.98 28.14 11.71
CA ASP A 635 21.85 28.91 12.21
C ASP A 635 20.53 28.15 12.07
N TYR A 636 20.27 27.26 13.04
CA TYR A 636 19.08 26.43 13.05
C TYR A 636 17.81 27.24 13.36
N GLU A 637 16.87 27.26 12.42
CA GLU A 637 15.47 27.66 12.64
C GLU A 637 14.53 26.49 12.39
N PHE A 638 13.40 26.44 13.11
CA PHE A 638 12.31 25.52 12.77
C PHE A 638 10.95 26.02 13.26
N SER A 639 9.88 25.50 12.64
CA SER A 639 8.50 25.75 13.06
C SER A 639 7.70 24.44 13.13
N ILE A 640 7.21 24.10 14.31
CA ILE A 640 6.25 23.00 14.53
C ILE A 640 4.84 23.60 14.54
N VAL A 641 3.89 22.95 13.85
CA VAL A 641 2.50 23.41 13.78
C VAL A 641 1.53 22.21 13.70
N PHE A 642 0.42 22.27 14.43
CA PHE A 642 -0.64 21.26 14.40
C PHE A 642 -1.96 21.75 14.99
N TRP A 643 -3.06 21.13 14.57
CA TRP A 643 -4.35 21.23 15.24
C TRP A 643 -4.47 20.20 16.37
N LEU A 644 -5.06 20.59 17.48
CA LEU A 644 -5.19 19.81 18.71
C LEU A 644 -6.59 19.96 19.31
N ARG A 645 -7.16 18.86 19.82
CA ARG A 645 -8.41 18.85 20.58
C ARG A 645 -8.31 17.89 21.75
N LEU A 646 -7.94 18.41 22.93
CA LEU A 646 -7.79 17.60 24.14
C LEU A 646 -9.13 17.36 24.86
N ILE A 647 -9.32 16.14 25.33
CA ILE A 647 -10.20 15.85 26.47
C ILE A 647 -9.37 16.11 27.73
N ILE A 648 -9.75 17.12 28.50
CA ILE A 648 -9.06 17.53 29.72
C ILE A 648 -9.79 16.90 30.92
N PRO A 649 -9.27 15.81 31.52
CA PRO A 649 -9.84 15.25 32.75
C PRO A 649 -9.57 16.18 33.94
N LYS A 650 -10.36 16.03 35.01
CA LYS A 650 -10.01 16.65 36.30
C LYS A 650 -8.65 16.08 36.77
N PRO A 651 -7.74 16.91 37.31
CA PRO A 651 -6.45 16.43 37.82
C PRO A 651 -6.65 15.41 38.94
N ALA A 652 -5.87 14.33 38.91
CA ALA A 652 -5.90 13.28 39.92
C ALA A 652 -5.00 13.60 41.13
N THR A 653 -3.99 14.46 40.95
CA THR A 653 -3.08 14.94 41.98
C THR A 653 -2.69 16.39 41.74
N ASP A 654 -2.22 17.07 42.78
CA ASP A 654 -1.55 18.37 42.63
C ASP A 654 -0.37 18.28 41.65
N ASN A 655 -0.08 19.41 40.99
CA ASN A 655 1.00 19.52 39.99
C ASN A 655 0.88 18.50 38.82
N SER A 656 -0.35 18.11 38.45
CA SER A 656 -0.63 17.32 37.24
C SER A 656 -0.41 18.13 35.95
N ALA A 657 0.03 17.47 34.87
CA ALA A 657 0.11 18.07 33.53
C ALA A 657 -0.18 17.04 32.42
N ILE A 658 -0.92 17.38 31.37
CA ILE A 658 -1.14 16.49 30.22
C ILE A 658 0.05 16.63 29.27
N ALA A 659 0.86 15.57 29.08
CA ALA A 659 1.92 15.59 28.08
C ALA A 659 1.32 15.50 26.68
N VAL A 660 1.66 16.44 25.79
CA VAL A 660 1.11 16.49 24.42
C VAL A 660 2.18 16.12 23.40
N LEU A 661 3.28 16.88 23.34
CA LEU A 661 4.32 16.74 22.32
C LEU A 661 5.71 16.80 22.94
N GLN A 662 6.61 15.90 22.52
CA GLN A 662 8.01 15.84 22.96
C GLN A 662 8.94 15.93 21.75
N LEU A 663 9.90 16.85 21.81
CA LEU A 663 10.98 17.00 20.81
C LEU A 663 12.31 16.52 21.40
N SER A 664 12.97 15.57 20.74
CA SER A 664 14.29 15.06 21.14
C SER A 664 15.21 14.81 19.95
N SER A 665 16.52 14.76 20.19
CA SER A 665 17.58 14.59 19.19
C SER A 665 18.51 13.45 19.58
N MET A 666 19.02 12.70 18.62
CA MET A 666 20.13 11.77 18.83
C MET A 666 21.46 12.53 18.90
N ILE A 667 22.36 12.16 19.82
CA ILE A 667 23.72 12.69 19.89
C ILE A 667 24.66 11.75 19.13
N SER A 668 25.40 12.29 18.15
CA SER A 668 26.41 11.58 17.39
C SER A 668 27.72 11.41 18.18
N GLY A 669 28.46 10.32 17.92
CA GLY A 669 29.82 10.12 18.45
C GLY A 669 29.94 9.53 19.86
N LEU A 670 28.85 9.26 20.58
CA LEU A 670 28.86 8.55 21.86
C LEU A 670 28.61 7.04 21.70
N SER A 671 29.21 6.23 22.56
CA SER A 671 28.93 4.79 22.63
C SER A 671 27.59 4.54 23.34
N SER A 672 26.67 3.82 22.68
CA SER A 672 25.20 3.80 22.94
C SER A 672 24.48 5.08 22.54
N GLY A 673 23.24 4.94 22.03
CA GLY A 673 22.48 5.96 21.33
C GLY A 673 21.94 7.01 22.28
N THR A 674 22.81 7.89 22.76
CA THR A 674 22.46 8.89 23.77
C THR A 674 21.57 9.96 23.14
N TYR A 675 20.34 10.12 23.64
CA TYR A 675 19.42 11.16 23.20
C TYR A 675 19.53 12.42 24.09
N SER A 676 19.20 13.56 23.51
CA SER A 676 19.11 14.86 24.19
C SER A 676 17.74 15.48 23.95
N CYS A 677 17.24 16.20 24.95
CA CYS A 677 15.82 16.54 25.09
C CYS A 677 15.69 18.05 24.89
N ALA A 678 14.94 18.47 23.87
CA ALA A 678 14.72 19.88 23.61
C ALA A 678 13.64 20.42 24.55
N PHE A 679 12.39 20.02 24.35
CA PHE A 679 11.27 20.40 25.22
C PHE A 679 10.14 19.37 25.21
N CYS A 680 9.28 19.47 26.23
CA CYS A 680 7.96 18.84 26.29
C CYS A 680 6.87 19.91 26.39
N LEU A 681 6.02 19.99 25.38
CA LEU A 681 4.77 20.74 25.39
C LEU A 681 3.73 19.95 26.19
N HIS A 682 3.15 20.60 27.19
CA HIS A 682 2.10 20.07 28.03
C HIS A 682 0.98 21.08 28.25
N VAL A 683 -0.18 20.60 28.69
CA VAL A 683 -1.33 21.42 29.08
C VAL A 683 -1.65 21.20 30.55
N ASN A 684 -1.81 22.28 31.31
CA ASN A 684 -2.19 22.21 32.72
C ASN A 684 -3.72 21.94 32.83
N PRO A 685 -4.16 20.80 33.41
CA PRO A 685 -5.57 20.43 33.47
C PRO A 685 -6.42 21.31 34.41
N ASN A 686 -5.81 22.19 35.21
CA ASN A 686 -6.54 23.09 36.11
C ASN A 686 -7.13 24.32 35.39
N ASN A 687 -6.47 24.80 34.34
CA ASN A 687 -6.75 26.09 33.69
C ASN A 687 -6.60 26.08 32.15
N GLY A 688 -6.10 24.98 31.57
CA GLY A 688 -5.86 24.85 30.13
C GLY A 688 -4.61 25.56 29.60
N SER A 689 -3.77 26.19 30.44
CA SER A 689 -2.59 26.91 29.93
C SER A 689 -1.56 25.96 29.33
N THR A 690 -0.95 26.32 28.20
CA THR A 690 0.15 25.55 27.61
C THR A 690 1.45 25.85 28.35
N GLY A 691 2.31 24.83 28.47
CA GLY A 691 3.62 24.95 29.11
C GLY A 691 4.68 24.19 28.32
N TYR A 692 5.87 24.76 28.25
CA TYR A 692 7.02 24.22 27.52
C TYR A 692 8.13 23.96 28.52
N PHE A 693 8.30 22.69 28.91
CA PHE A 693 9.33 22.27 29.86
C PHE A 693 10.61 21.88 29.12
N PHE A 694 11.74 22.46 29.53
CA PHE A 694 13.07 22.24 28.94
C PHE A 694 13.97 21.47 29.93
N PRO A 695 14.18 20.15 29.76
CA PRO A 695 14.87 19.33 30.77
C PRO A 695 16.33 19.73 30.99
N ARG A 696 17.02 20.21 29.95
CA ARG A 696 18.44 20.63 30.00
C ARG A 696 18.69 21.88 30.85
N THR A 697 17.70 22.77 30.98
CA THR A 697 17.76 23.99 31.80
C THR A 697 16.94 23.90 33.08
N PHE A 698 16.10 22.87 33.21
CA PHE A 698 15.12 22.71 34.28
C PHE A 698 14.14 23.90 34.39
N THR A 699 13.77 24.48 33.24
CA THR A 699 12.88 25.65 33.14
C THR A 699 11.58 25.27 32.43
N THR A 700 10.45 25.75 32.96
CA THR A 700 9.17 25.73 32.25
C THR A 700 8.79 27.15 31.82
N ILE A 701 8.41 27.30 30.56
CA ILE A 701 7.91 28.56 29.98
C ILE A 701 6.41 28.40 29.77
N TYR A 702 5.62 29.33 30.30
CA TYR A 702 4.16 29.39 30.13
C TYR A 702 3.82 30.64 29.31
N PRO A 703 3.42 30.51 28.03
CA PRO A 703 3.07 31.66 27.21
C PRO A 703 1.86 32.39 27.77
N ASN A 704 1.99 33.70 27.95
CA ASN A 704 0.93 34.56 28.45
C ASN A 704 -0.32 34.48 27.55
N GLY A 705 -1.49 34.35 28.17
CA GLY A 705 -2.77 34.22 27.44
C GLY A 705 -3.03 32.85 26.79
N SER A 706 -2.15 31.86 26.94
CA SER A 706 -2.41 30.50 26.44
C SER A 706 -3.61 29.85 27.14
N SER A 707 -4.49 29.21 26.35
CA SER A 707 -5.68 28.53 26.87
C SER A 707 -6.21 27.48 25.91
N VAL A 708 -6.10 26.21 26.29
CA VAL A 708 -6.72 25.06 25.63
C VAL A 708 -8.01 24.72 26.37
N LEU A 709 -9.15 24.92 25.71
CA LEU A 709 -10.46 24.57 26.25
C LEU A 709 -10.76 23.08 26.05
N ASN A 710 -11.41 22.46 27.04
CA ASN A 710 -11.79 21.05 26.99
C ASN A 710 -12.65 20.73 25.75
N ASN A 711 -12.33 19.64 25.06
CA ASN A 711 -12.99 19.12 23.86
C ASN A 711 -13.15 20.13 22.70
N THR A 712 -12.32 21.18 22.67
CA THR A 712 -12.35 22.26 21.69
C THR A 712 -11.10 22.22 20.80
N TRP A 713 -11.25 22.50 19.50
CA TRP A 713 -10.10 22.60 18.59
C TRP A 713 -9.29 23.88 18.88
N VAL A 714 -7.97 23.72 18.87
CA VAL A 714 -6.97 24.81 18.97
C VAL A 714 -5.83 24.52 18.02
N HIS A 715 -5.40 25.52 17.27
CA HIS A 715 -4.20 25.46 16.43
C HIS A 715 -3.00 25.91 17.26
N ILE A 716 -1.97 25.07 17.37
CA ILE A 716 -0.77 25.32 18.16
C ILE A 716 0.43 25.46 17.22
N GLY A 717 1.23 26.50 17.43
CA GLY A 717 2.49 26.74 16.71
C GLY A 717 3.65 27.03 17.64
N VAL A 718 4.84 26.55 17.30
CA VAL A 718 6.09 26.80 18.01
C VAL A 718 7.17 27.10 17.00
N VAL A 719 7.75 28.29 17.03
CA VAL A 719 8.93 28.64 16.25
C VAL A 719 10.15 28.67 17.16
N TYR A 720 11.28 28.20 16.65
CA TYR A 720 12.61 28.49 17.20
C TYR A 720 13.45 29.26 16.17
N VAL A 721 14.16 30.28 16.65
CA VAL A 721 15.07 31.12 15.88
C VAL A 721 16.43 31.15 16.56
N SER A 722 17.49 30.83 15.80
CA SER A 722 18.88 30.90 16.24
C SER A 722 19.22 32.30 16.78
N PRO A 723 20.03 32.44 17.86
CA PRO A 723 20.69 31.37 18.62
C PRO A 723 19.94 30.90 19.88
N GLU A 724 18.82 31.54 20.26
CA GLU A 724 18.20 31.36 21.58
C GLU A 724 16.65 31.56 21.65
N THR A 725 15.94 31.97 20.60
CA THR A 725 14.58 32.54 20.76
C THR A 725 13.46 31.57 20.37
N TYR A 726 12.46 31.42 21.24
CA TYR A 726 11.18 30.76 20.94
C TYR A 726 10.05 31.78 20.77
N TYR A 727 9.15 31.48 19.84
CA TYR A 727 7.87 32.20 19.65
C TYR A 727 6.72 31.19 19.73
N PHE A 728 5.68 31.52 20.51
CA PHE A 728 4.56 30.62 20.78
C PHE A 728 3.28 31.17 20.15
N TYR A 729 2.69 30.38 19.24
CA TYR A 729 1.49 30.76 18.50
C TYR A 729 0.28 29.92 18.94
N GLN A 730 -0.88 30.56 19.04
CA GLN A 730 -2.16 29.89 19.23
C GLN A 730 -3.22 30.53 18.32
N ASN A 731 -4.00 29.71 17.60
CA ASN A 731 -5.08 30.17 16.71
C ASN A 731 -4.63 31.30 15.75
N GLY A 732 -3.47 31.11 15.14
CA GLY A 732 -2.88 32.00 14.15
C GLY A 732 -2.21 33.27 14.70
N LYS A 733 -2.19 33.46 16.02
CA LYS A 733 -1.66 34.67 16.67
C LYS A 733 -0.46 34.33 17.54
N LEU A 734 0.55 35.19 17.50
CA LEU A 734 1.64 35.18 18.48
C LEU A 734 1.06 35.50 19.86
N LEU A 735 1.27 34.60 20.82
CA LEU A 735 0.93 34.82 22.23
C LEU A 735 2.08 35.47 22.99
N ASP A 736 3.28 34.89 22.84
CA ASP A 736 4.43 35.20 23.67
C ASP A 736 5.75 34.81 23.00
N MET A 737 6.87 35.32 23.50
CA MET A 737 8.23 34.94 23.09
C MET A 737 9.16 34.78 24.29
N ALA A 738 10.11 33.86 24.21
CA ALA A 738 11.05 33.63 25.31
C ALA A 738 12.43 33.14 24.83
N THR A 739 13.49 33.62 25.49
CA THR A 739 14.87 33.24 25.19
C THR A 739 15.35 32.08 26.07
N ASN A 740 15.84 30.99 25.48
CA ASN A 740 16.49 29.88 26.17
C ASN A 740 17.86 29.56 25.55
N ARG A 741 18.92 29.85 26.32
CA ARG A 741 20.35 29.82 25.92
C ARG A 741 20.96 28.45 25.61
N ARG A 742 20.17 27.38 25.56
CA ARG A 742 20.70 26.00 25.55
C ARG A 742 20.22 25.12 24.40
N PHE A 743 19.27 25.53 23.56
CA PHE A 743 18.87 24.70 22.42
C PHE A 743 20.01 24.53 21.40
N SER A 744 20.70 25.60 21.05
CA SER A 744 21.95 25.57 20.27
C SER A 744 23.01 24.61 20.85
N SER A 745 23.10 24.47 22.18
CA SER A 745 24.02 23.52 22.84
C SER A 745 23.57 22.04 22.83
N ILE A 746 22.40 21.72 22.26
CA ILE A 746 21.87 20.34 22.15
C ILE A 746 22.20 19.71 20.78
N ILE A 747 22.46 20.52 19.76
CA ILE A 747 22.33 20.17 18.34
C ILE A 747 23.64 20.26 17.53
N SER A 748 24.76 20.47 18.21
CA SER A 748 26.04 20.92 17.63
C SER A 748 26.83 19.90 16.77
N SER A 749 26.20 18.84 16.25
CA SER A 749 26.88 17.83 15.42
C SER A 749 25.92 16.91 14.64
N ASN A 750 25.28 17.43 13.58
CA ASN A 750 24.36 16.68 12.70
C ASN A 750 23.25 15.94 13.47
N SER A 751 22.53 16.70 14.29
CA SER A 751 21.39 16.23 15.08
C SER A 751 20.24 15.72 14.18
N ARG A 752 20.03 14.40 14.18
CA ARG A 752 18.75 13.80 13.75
C ARG A 752 17.73 13.95 14.87
N PHE A 753 16.59 14.54 14.56
CA PHE A 753 15.54 14.83 15.50
C PHE A 753 14.45 13.75 15.52
N SER A 754 13.50 13.92 16.43
CA SER A 754 12.34 13.06 16.64
C SER A 754 11.23 13.85 17.32
N VAL A 755 9.99 13.70 16.85
CA VAL A 755 8.81 14.20 17.55
C VAL A 755 7.95 13.03 17.98
N SER A 756 7.47 13.05 19.22
CA SER A 756 6.48 12.11 19.72
C SER A 756 5.26 12.87 20.23
N ILE A 757 4.06 12.40 19.90
CA ILE A 757 2.78 12.93 20.35
C ILE A 757 2.02 11.81 21.08
N GLY A 758 1.44 12.14 22.23
CA GLY A 758 0.86 11.16 23.14
C GLY A 758 1.90 10.30 23.87
N GLY A 759 1.43 9.30 24.61
CA GLY A 759 2.23 8.43 25.48
C GLY A 759 2.79 9.11 26.75
N ILE A 760 2.73 8.42 27.90
CA ILE A 760 3.62 8.74 29.04
C ILE A 760 4.84 7.83 28.95
N TYR A 761 5.83 8.20 28.15
CA TYR A 761 7.12 7.50 28.09
C TYR A 761 7.98 7.63 29.37
N LEU A 762 7.42 8.22 30.42
CA LEU A 762 7.97 8.28 31.78
C LEU A 762 7.61 7.01 32.59
N ASP A 763 6.55 6.31 32.20
CA ASP A 763 6.00 5.18 32.94
C ASP A 763 6.68 3.87 32.52
N SER A 764 7.48 3.30 33.42
CA SER A 764 8.19 2.05 33.16
C SER A 764 7.25 0.83 33.05
N SER A 765 5.98 0.94 33.45
CA SER A 765 5.01 -0.17 33.49
C SER A 765 4.26 -0.43 32.16
N MET A 766 4.42 0.42 31.15
CA MET A 766 3.74 0.25 29.86
C MET A 766 4.11 -1.09 29.19
N PRO A 767 3.13 -1.89 28.71
CA PRO A 767 3.37 -3.26 28.24
C PRO A 767 4.02 -3.34 26.84
N VAL A 768 3.81 -2.32 26.00
CA VAL A 768 4.46 -2.15 24.71
C VAL A 768 5.28 -0.86 24.78
N LYS A 769 6.54 -0.93 24.31
CA LYS A 769 7.50 0.18 24.31
C LYS A 769 8.04 0.36 22.90
N PRO A 770 8.30 1.59 22.44
CA PRO A 770 8.90 1.81 21.12
C PRO A 770 10.32 1.23 21.07
N THR A 771 10.80 0.96 19.85
CA THR A 771 12.06 0.23 19.58
C THR A 771 13.33 0.95 20.05
N ASN A 772 13.22 2.23 20.39
CA ASN A 772 14.29 3.18 20.72
C ASN A 772 14.29 3.58 22.20
N TYR A 773 14.15 2.59 23.10
CA TYR A 773 14.07 2.72 24.58
C TYR A 773 15.02 3.76 25.23
N GLU A 774 16.19 4.04 24.64
CA GLU A 774 17.11 5.06 25.16
C GLU A 774 16.54 6.49 25.16
N GLN A 775 15.54 6.79 24.31
CA GLN A 775 14.75 8.03 24.38
C GLN A 775 14.00 8.19 25.71
N MET A 776 13.58 7.10 26.37
CA MET A 776 12.83 7.19 27.63
C MET A 776 13.61 7.89 28.75
N LYS A 777 14.95 7.83 28.73
CA LYS A 777 15.82 8.52 29.71
C LYS A 777 15.69 10.06 29.67
N CYS A 778 15.17 10.63 28.57
CA CYS A 778 15.20 12.07 28.37
C CYS A 778 14.29 12.87 29.33
N PHE A 779 13.15 12.29 29.71
CA PHE A 779 12.18 12.97 30.59
C PHE A 779 11.89 12.19 31.89
N SER A 780 12.14 10.87 31.93
CA SER A 780 11.88 10.02 33.12
C SER A 780 12.77 10.31 34.32
N GLY A 781 13.90 11.01 34.14
CA GLY A 781 14.89 11.23 35.20
C GLY A 781 14.51 12.24 36.28
N ILE A 782 13.59 13.19 36.01
CA ILE A 782 13.21 14.23 36.98
C ILE A 782 11.73 14.63 36.81
N PRO A 783 10.81 14.23 37.71
CA PRO A 783 9.39 14.54 37.59
C PRO A 783 9.08 15.97 38.03
N VAL A 784 9.09 16.92 37.08
CA VAL A 784 8.66 18.31 37.32
C VAL A 784 7.13 18.42 37.43
N PHE A 785 6.40 17.47 36.83
CA PHE A 785 4.95 17.36 36.90
C PHE A 785 4.53 15.90 37.08
N ASN A 786 3.37 15.69 37.69
CA ASN A 786 2.64 14.43 37.65
C ASN A 786 2.01 14.29 36.26
N TYR A 787 2.81 13.89 35.27
CA TYR A 787 2.37 13.83 33.89
C TYR A 787 1.24 12.80 33.69
N THR A 788 0.20 13.21 32.96
CA THR A 788 -1.01 12.45 32.67
C THR A 788 -1.15 12.20 31.17
N LYS A 789 -1.97 11.21 30.79
CA LYS A 789 -2.07 10.69 29.42
C LYS A 789 -2.85 11.67 28.54
N MET A 790 -2.39 11.86 27.32
CA MET A 790 -3.13 12.58 26.29
C MET A 790 -4.37 11.78 25.89
N TYR A 791 -5.53 12.39 26.04
CA TYR A 791 -6.80 11.94 25.47
C TYR A 791 -7.31 13.04 24.55
N GLY A 792 -7.74 12.70 23.33
CA GLY A 792 -8.18 13.70 22.34
C GLY A 792 -7.75 13.38 20.91
N GLN A 793 -7.83 14.39 20.04
CA GLN A 793 -7.52 14.28 18.62
C GLN A 793 -6.38 15.25 18.23
N ILE A 794 -5.60 14.90 17.22
CA ILE A 794 -4.75 15.83 16.45
C ILE A 794 -5.10 15.79 14.97
N ASP A 795 -4.70 16.84 14.27
CA ASP A 795 -4.92 17.02 12.84
C ASP A 795 -3.82 17.95 12.25
N ASP A 796 -3.52 17.86 10.95
CA ASP A 796 -2.52 18.65 10.21
C ASP A 796 -1.17 18.86 10.93
N PHE A 797 -0.45 17.78 11.24
CA PHE A 797 0.82 17.87 11.96
C PHE A 797 2.01 18.10 11.02
N ALA A 798 2.57 19.32 11.02
CA ALA A 798 3.68 19.71 10.16
C ALA A 798 4.93 20.19 10.93
N LEU A 799 6.07 20.09 10.26
CA LEU A 799 7.34 20.68 10.69
C LEU A 799 8.04 21.35 9.50
N HIS A 800 8.51 22.58 9.70
CA HIS A 800 9.34 23.30 8.74
C HIS A 800 10.76 23.55 9.27
N ALA A 801 11.76 23.44 8.40
CA ALA A 801 13.16 23.79 8.59
C ALA A 801 13.44 25.31 8.50
N ARG A 802 12.53 26.14 9.00
CA ARG A 802 12.63 27.60 9.03
C ARG A 802 11.67 28.24 10.02
N SER A 803 11.82 29.54 10.26
CA SER A 803 10.76 30.39 10.78
C SER A 803 9.59 30.52 9.78
N LEU A 804 8.36 30.23 10.27
CA LEU A 804 7.11 30.65 9.65
C LEU A 804 6.75 32.06 10.15
N THR A 805 6.23 32.89 9.25
CA THR A 805 5.71 34.22 9.56
C THR A 805 4.36 34.16 10.28
N ALA A 806 3.98 35.24 10.96
CA ALA A 806 2.68 35.34 11.60
C ALA A 806 1.50 35.25 10.60
N GLU A 807 1.70 35.66 9.34
CA GLU A 807 0.70 35.53 8.27
C GLU A 807 0.54 34.07 7.82
N GLU A 808 1.63 33.31 7.69
CA GLU A 808 1.59 31.87 7.43
C GLU A 808 0.88 31.11 8.58
N PHE A 809 1.17 31.46 9.84
CA PHE A 809 0.43 30.90 10.98
C PHE A 809 -1.06 31.27 10.97
N ALA A 810 -1.42 32.48 10.53
CA ALA A 810 -2.82 32.89 10.42
C ALA A 810 -3.56 32.10 9.33
N GLY A 811 -2.92 31.84 8.18
CA GLY A 811 -3.49 31.03 7.10
C GLY A 811 -3.68 29.56 7.47
N LEU A 812 -2.70 28.94 8.13
CA LEU A 812 -2.79 27.56 8.64
C LEU A 812 -3.84 27.41 9.76
N ALA A 813 -4.12 28.50 10.49
CA ALA A 813 -5.10 28.53 11.57
C ALA A 813 -6.53 28.93 11.16
N ASP A 814 -6.80 29.30 9.90
CA ASP A 814 -8.16 29.70 9.50
C ASP A 814 -9.11 28.49 9.59
N PRO A 815 -10.13 28.51 10.45
CA PRO A 815 -11.08 27.41 10.57
C PRO A 815 -11.80 27.08 9.26
N LYS A 816 -11.92 28.03 8.32
CA LYS A 816 -12.56 27.80 7.01
C LYS A 816 -11.76 26.85 6.12
N ASN A 817 -10.43 26.84 6.26
CA ASN A 817 -9.54 25.96 5.51
C ASN A 817 -9.62 24.50 6.02
N LYS A 818 -10.18 24.27 7.22
CA LYS A 818 -10.42 22.94 7.81
C LYS A 818 -11.90 22.56 7.85
N PHE A 819 -12.67 23.24 8.70
CA PHE A 819 -14.02 22.85 9.12
C PHE A 819 -15.13 23.34 8.18
N GLY A 820 -14.77 24.03 7.09
CA GLY A 820 -15.72 24.75 6.23
C GLY A 820 -16.34 25.97 6.92
N ALA A 821 -17.42 26.48 6.34
CA ALA A 821 -18.31 27.42 7.03
C ALA A 821 -19.38 26.64 7.81
N VAL A 822 -19.60 27.04 9.06
CA VAL A 822 -20.70 26.59 9.93
C VAL A 822 -21.98 27.32 9.57
#